data_AF-A0A0N5ATK6-F1
#
_entry.id   AF-A0A0N5ATK6-F1
#
_cell.length_a   1.000
_cell.length_b   1.000
_cell.length_c   1.000
_cell.angle_alpha   90.00
_cell.angle_beta   90.00
_cell.angle_gamma   90.00
#
_symmetry.space_group_name_H-M   'P 1'
#
loop_
_entity.id
_entity.type
_entity.pdbx_description
1 polymer ?
#
loop_
_entity_poly.entity_id
_entity_poly.type
_entity_poly.pdbx_seq_one_letter_code
_entity_poly.pdbx_strand_id
1 'polypeptide(L)'
;MEVTTENNSNATAVKSSLEMANGKERNALQKAEAEISLHPLVIMNISEHWTRLRSQNVERKPVQVYGAVLGKQIGRHIELINSFEIKLNEAEGGLSLDEEFFVTREGQYKEVFPDLDLMGWYTTGVDAPTDSDLYIHKQIIKIRETPVMVKLDPQSSNSDKVLFTLFHSAYILFFKLPIAVFESLVNPSDETSMQWQRIPWALASEQAERIGIDHIAKISTTTKNSKSQTSSQVAGQYSAVNMLQTRLQLILDYVVAIQKGELPRNEAIIREIALLVRRLPVLDFNRFDEDFKNQCIEAKLTLHVLSMAKICGILNSGLFGVQLLTDQFGFSALNKVVAERCNKIVDSVSLYPLILNPTGTSKTVKLFDDLSNEICCAADLTECVRCLHPGTEYTSAAEKSMHEYTLLVESYNTNAKLYEALKNSLETQREQLNEVDIRTIQLFLKDFEQSGIHLPYDKKSQFVKISGSIFDTGSKFIAEAEKPVCVNLLERRKYGSGSYLTGPTTSTLSTASRKWSYATYYRHSALQESLLRQLISCRHRLAELTGFKTYAHRAQMFSILGSYDRAHEFITSIIKACRPSAERELTVLMDVLTQCDPDATKIGEWDLQFLCSVYRRKVFGSLYNLREFFTLRNLMKGLESVTDKWYGLKFVLSRPEEGEIWPGNVFKLDVQSSDSKSMGTIYLDVQDRSNKSMGPCHFTVRCSKLLDDKTYQLPIVVVSVPFASEFQELDQIQLNPHQAENFFHEMGHAFHSILGKTEYQHVAGTRCPTDMAEIPSNLMEYFFNDINVLQKMAFDGNGNAISVEDAASMIASRFAFTSIDLLQQAVYSLFDLEIHGENAEGIISGKFTTTDLFTSIWKNVFPEVELAPNSAYHHRFTHLVPYGAKYYSYLVARAAASLIWNLRFRDDPFSSESGQNWAKVQSFGGSLPSMNLLQMSLGYIPTNHTLADAVCDEAKCSCQGTGVSL
;
A
#
# COMPACT_ATOMS: atom_id res chain seq x y z
N MET A 1 -54.81 50.09 30.39
CA MET A 1 -56.01 49.41 29.88
C MET A 1 -55.80 47.93 30.10
N GLU A 2 -56.47 47.41 31.13
CA GLU A 2 -57.39 46.24 31.07
C GLU A 2 -56.63 44.92 31.28
N VAL A 3 -56.62 44.30 32.48
CA VAL A 3 -57.67 43.50 33.16
C VAL A 3 -58.11 42.28 32.35
N THR A 4 -57.66 41.07 32.74
CA THR A 4 -58.49 39.98 33.31
C THR A 4 -57.63 38.75 33.69
N THR A 5 -58.19 37.96 34.61
CA THR A 5 -57.67 36.88 35.46
C THR A 5 -57.93 35.46 34.92
N GLU A 6 -57.03 34.50 35.20
CA GLU A 6 -57.25 33.19 35.85
C GLU A 6 -56.22 32.10 35.45
N ASN A 7 -55.59 31.49 36.48
CA ASN A 7 -55.14 30.09 36.69
C ASN A 7 -54.68 29.21 35.49
N ASN A 8 -53.58 28.44 35.55
CA ASN A 8 -53.22 27.45 36.57
C ASN A 8 -51.78 26.88 36.38
N SER A 9 -51.25 26.28 37.46
CA SER A 9 -50.18 25.24 37.55
C SER A 9 -48.73 25.55 37.10
N ASN A 10 -47.87 25.92 38.07
CA ASN A 10 -46.45 25.52 38.10
C ASN A 10 -45.88 25.58 39.54
N ALA A 11 -46.54 24.88 40.47
CA ALA A 11 -46.17 24.83 41.88
C ALA A 11 -46.25 23.40 42.44
N THR A 12 -45.40 22.48 41.95
CA THR A 12 -45.19 21.15 42.56
C THR A 12 -43.89 20.47 42.07
N ALA A 13 -42.73 21.12 42.23
CA ALA A 13 -41.44 20.43 42.02
C ALA A 13 -40.24 20.96 42.83
N VAL A 14 -40.41 21.96 43.71
CA VAL A 14 -39.29 22.64 44.39
C VAL A 14 -39.31 22.44 45.92
N LYS A 15 -40.09 21.48 46.44
CA LYS A 15 -40.19 21.23 47.89
C LYS A 15 -39.89 19.80 48.37
N SER A 16 -39.39 18.91 47.51
CA SER A 16 -39.03 17.53 47.89
C SER A 16 -37.52 17.20 47.84
N SER A 17 -36.65 18.17 47.54
CA SER A 17 -35.21 17.93 47.35
C SER A 17 -34.31 18.50 48.45
N LEU A 18 -34.86 19.16 49.47
CA LEU A 18 -34.10 19.79 50.56
C LEU A 18 -34.29 19.14 51.95
N GLU A 19 -35.11 18.09 52.07
CA GLU A 19 -35.28 17.33 53.33
C GLU A 19 -34.68 15.91 53.31
N MET A 20 -34.12 15.46 52.17
CA MET A 20 -33.35 14.19 52.08
C MET A 20 -31.83 14.36 52.31
N ALA A 21 -31.38 15.57 52.65
CA ALA A 21 -29.96 15.89 52.85
C ALA A 21 -29.48 15.86 54.32
N ASN A 22 -30.39 15.72 55.31
CA ASN A 22 -30.04 15.74 56.74
C ASN A 22 -30.33 14.42 57.50
N GLY A 23 -30.62 13.32 56.79
CA GLY A 23 -31.07 12.05 57.38
C GLY A 23 -30.10 10.86 57.31
N LYS A 24 -28.89 11.03 56.77
CA LYS A 24 -27.90 9.94 56.62
C LYS A 24 -26.53 10.24 57.23
N GLU A 25 -26.49 11.09 58.25
CA GLU A 25 -25.29 11.35 59.07
C GLU A 25 -25.26 10.60 60.40
N ARG A 26 -26.12 9.59 60.57
CA ARG A 26 -26.11 8.70 61.76
C ARG A 26 -26.31 7.24 61.35
N ASN A 27 -25.28 6.64 60.75
CA ASN A 27 -24.99 5.20 60.78
C ASN A 27 -23.60 4.92 60.16
N ALA A 28 -22.59 5.68 60.58
CA ALA A 28 -21.20 5.43 60.23
C ALA A 28 -20.47 4.83 61.44
N LEU A 29 -20.72 3.55 61.69
CA LEU A 29 -19.81 2.66 62.40
C LEU A 29 -19.86 1.30 61.68
N GLN A 30 -18.70 0.91 61.14
CA GLN A 30 -18.30 -0.41 60.58
C GLN A 30 -18.69 -0.80 59.14
N LYS A 31 -17.89 -0.33 58.16
CA LYS A 31 -16.94 -1.15 57.36
C LYS A 31 -16.11 -0.19 56.49
N ALA A 32 -14.84 0.00 56.84
CA ALA A 32 -13.94 0.92 56.14
C ALA A 32 -13.09 0.12 55.13
N GLU A 33 -13.21 0.43 53.84
CA GLU A 33 -12.44 -0.19 52.75
C GLU A 33 -10.98 0.32 52.73
N ALA A 34 -10.03 -0.54 52.34
CA ALA A 34 -8.63 -0.16 52.13
C ALA A 34 -8.48 0.71 50.86
N GLU A 35 -7.64 1.74 50.90
CA GLU A 35 -7.38 2.60 49.74
C GLU A 35 -6.09 2.15 49.06
N ILE A 36 -6.18 1.70 47.80
CA ILE A 36 -5.04 1.14 47.07
C ILE A 36 -4.49 2.15 46.06
N SER A 37 -3.18 2.38 46.10
CA SER A 37 -2.44 3.08 45.05
C SER A 37 -1.55 2.10 44.29
N LEU A 38 -1.63 2.12 42.97
CA LEU A 38 -0.88 1.22 42.07
C LEU A 38 0.15 2.02 41.28
N HIS A 39 1.42 1.67 41.43
CA HIS A 39 2.53 2.27 40.69
C HIS A 39 2.60 1.73 39.26
N PRO A 40 2.87 2.56 38.23
CA PRO A 40 2.98 2.14 36.83
C PRO A 40 3.97 0.98 36.62
N LEU A 41 5.06 0.93 37.39
CA LEU A 41 6.05 -0.13 37.32
C LEU A 41 5.45 -1.53 37.51
N VAL A 42 4.50 -1.69 38.45
CA VAL A 42 3.82 -2.96 38.68
C VAL A 42 3.07 -3.40 37.42
N ILE A 43 2.38 -2.47 36.76
CA ILE A 43 1.62 -2.73 35.54
C ILE A 43 2.55 -3.12 34.39
N MET A 44 3.66 -2.37 34.23
CA MET A 44 4.66 -2.62 33.21
C MET A 44 5.31 -3.99 33.40
N ASN A 45 5.67 -4.37 34.62
CA ASN A 45 6.26 -5.67 34.93
C ASN A 45 5.29 -6.83 34.60
N ILE A 46 4.00 -6.69 34.93
CA ILE A 46 2.99 -7.71 34.60
C ILE A 46 2.86 -7.84 33.08
N SER A 47 2.79 -6.70 32.38
CA SER A 47 2.66 -6.67 30.92
C SER A 47 3.90 -7.23 30.22
N GLU A 48 5.10 -6.88 30.68
CA GLU A 48 6.38 -7.39 30.17
C GLU A 48 6.48 -8.90 30.37
N HIS A 49 6.24 -9.39 31.59
CA HIS A 49 6.31 -10.81 31.92
C HIS A 49 5.38 -11.64 31.00
N TRP A 50 4.15 -11.17 30.81
CA TRP A 50 3.21 -11.80 29.89
C TRP A 50 3.67 -11.74 28.42
N THR A 51 4.13 -10.58 27.96
CA THR A 51 4.55 -10.38 26.57
C THR A 51 5.79 -11.21 26.22
N ARG A 52 6.77 -11.29 27.12
CA ARG A 52 7.99 -12.08 26.96
C ARG A 52 7.68 -13.57 26.86
N LEU A 53 6.87 -14.12 27.77
CA LEU A 53 6.50 -15.54 27.72
C LEU A 53 5.61 -15.88 26.53
N ARG A 54 4.73 -14.96 26.10
CA ARG A 54 3.95 -15.13 24.86
C ARG A 54 4.84 -15.12 23.62
N SER A 55 5.85 -14.25 23.56
CA SER A 55 6.78 -14.18 22.44
C SER A 55 7.67 -15.44 22.33
N GLN A 56 8.00 -16.06 23.47
CA GLN A 56 8.78 -17.30 23.51
C GLN A 56 7.94 -18.56 23.25
N ASN A 57 6.61 -18.45 23.23
CA ASN A 57 5.69 -19.58 23.07
C ASN A 57 5.42 -19.92 21.59
N VAL A 58 6.28 -20.77 21.02
CA VAL A 58 6.20 -21.25 19.62
C VAL A 58 4.89 -22.01 19.33
N GLU A 59 4.27 -22.62 20.33
CA GLU A 59 3.09 -23.51 20.18
C GLU A 59 1.73 -22.79 20.31
N ARG A 60 1.68 -21.46 20.48
CA ARG A 60 0.45 -20.65 20.59
C ARG A 60 -0.53 -21.07 21.71
N LYS A 61 -0.07 -21.73 22.78
CA LYS A 61 -0.92 -22.04 23.94
C LYS A 61 -1.27 -20.78 24.74
N PRO A 62 -2.43 -20.71 25.43
CA PRO A 62 -2.77 -19.59 26.32
C PRO A 62 -1.68 -19.41 27.39
N VAL A 63 -1.14 -18.20 27.50
CA VAL A 63 -0.12 -17.86 28.50
C VAL A 63 -0.77 -17.12 29.65
N GLN A 64 -0.64 -17.66 30.86
CA GLN A 64 -1.01 -17.02 32.12
C GLN A 64 0.26 -16.89 32.97
N VAL A 65 0.47 -15.70 33.53
CA VAL A 65 1.66 -15.43 34.36
C VAL A 65 1.27 -15.16 35.81
N TYR A 66 2.20 -15.40 36.73
CA TYR A 66 2.02 -15.22 38.17
C TYR A 66 3.23 -14.52 38.76
N GLY A 67 3.01 -13.62 39.72
CA GLY A 67 4.10 -12.99 40.44
C GLY A 67 3.68 -12.33 41.74
N ALA A 68 4.65 -11.87 42.52
CA ALA A 68 4.46 -11.20 43.79
C ALA A 68 4.42 -9.68 43.61
N VAL A 69 3.69 -8.99 44.47
CA VAL A 69 3.59 -7.52 44.49
C VAL A 69 4.12 -6.99 45.82
N LEU A 70 5.10 -6.10 45.72
CA LEU A 70 5.79 -5.44 46.82
C LEU A 70 5.29 -4.00 46.98
N GLY A 71 5.19 -3.54 48.22
CA GLY A 71 4.64 -2.23 48.52
C GLY A 71 4.83 -1.78 49.97
N LYS A 72 4.17 -0.67 50.30
CA LYS A 72 4.16 -0.08 51.64
C LYS A 72 2.73 0.03 52.14
N GLN A 73 2.54 -0.20 53.44
CA GLN A 73 1.26 0.05 54.09
C GLN A 73 1.40 1.18 55.10
N ILE A 74 0.65 2.27 54.90
CA ILE A 74 0.59 3.42 55.81
C ILE A 74 -0.86 3.53 56.30
N GLY A 75 -1.12 2.99 57.49
CA GLY A 75 -2.48 2.88 58.03
C GLY A 75 -3.37 1.97 57.18
N ARG A 76 -4.42 2.53 56.57
CA ARG A 76 -5.34 1.82 55.67
C ARG A 76 -5.05 2.07 54.17
N HIS A 77 -3.98 2.82 53.87
CA HIS A 77 -3.52 3.04 52.51
C HIS A 77 -2.44 2.03 52.17
N ILE A 78 -2.62 1.30 51.07
CA ILE A 78 -1.66 0.32 50.56
C ILE A 78 -1.13 0.83 49.22
N GLU A 79 0.18 1.06 49.17
CA GLU A 79 0.89 1.50 47.97
C GLU A 79 1.65 0.33 47.35
N LEU A 80 1.22 -0.11 46.17
CA LEU A 80 1.80 -1.21 45.40
C LEU A 80 2.86 -0.64 44.45
N ILE A 81 4.14 -0.87 44.75
CA ILE A 81 5.25 -0.11 44.15
C ILE A 81 6.02 -0.94 43.12
N ASN A 82 6.30 -2.21 43.42
CA ASN A 82 7.13 -3.07 42.58
C ASN A 82 6.56 -4.50 42.53
N SER A 83 7.07 -5.32 41.63
CA SER A 83 6.63 -6.71 41.50
C SER A 83 7.72 -7.59 40.91
N PHE A 84 7.65 -8.89 41.19
CA PHE A 84 8.59 -9.88 40.66
C PHE A 84 7.89 -11.20 40.34
N GLU A 85 8.51 -12.02 39.50
CA GLU A 85 7.91 -13.25 38.98
C GLU A 85 7.92 -14.37 40.03
N ILE A 86 6.88 -15.18 40.03
CA ILE A 86 6.78 -16.38 40.87
C ILE A 86 6.88 -17.61 39.98
N LYS A 87 7.62 -18.61 40.46
CA LYS A 87 7.70 -19.92 39.82
C LYS A 87 6.67 -20.86 40.44
N LEU A 88 5.94 -21.58 39.58
CA LEU A 88 4.99 -22.61 39.97
C LEU A 88 5.48 -23.98 39.48
N ASN A 89 5.34 -25.00 40.32
CA ASN A 89 5.68 -26.39 40.02
C ASN A 89 4.39 -27.21 39.79
N GLU A 90 4.45 -28.25 38.96
CA GLU A 90 3.32 -29.16 38.77
C GLU A 90 3.21 -30.13 39.96
N ALA A 91 2.05 -30.20 40.60
CA ALA A 91 1.76 -31.10 41.72
C ALA A 91 0.46 -31.90 41.49
N GLU A 92 0.27 -33.02 42.21
CA GLU A 92 -0.94 -33.84 42.15
C GLU A 92 -2.17 -33.02 42.61
N GLY A 93 -2.89 -32.44 41.65
CA GLY A 93 -4.12 -31.66 41.86
C GLY A 93 -4.04 -30.17 41.51
N GLY A 94 -2.91 -29.65 41.00
CA GLY A 94 -2.80 -28.25 40.56
C GLY A 94 -1.38 -27.69 40.51
N LEU A 95 -1.26 -26.38 40.32
CA LEU A 95 0.01 -25.64 40.35
C LEU A 95 0.40 -25.28 41.79
N SER A 96 1.54 -25.76 42.27
CA SER A 96 2.05 -25.43 43.61
C SER A 96 3.11 -24.33 43.55
N LEU A 97 3.13 -23.46 44.58
CA LEU A 97 4.13 -22.42 44.73
C LEU A 97 5.51 -23.00 45.02
N ASP A 98 6.53 -22.58 44.28
CA ASP A 98 7.93 -22.88 44.62
C ASP A 98 8.36 -22.01 45.81
N GLU A 99 8.20 -22.52 47.04
CA GLU A 99 8.45 -21.78 48.28
C GLU A 99 9.92 -21.35 48.41
N GLU A 100 10.88 -22.18 47.98
CA GLU A 100 12.31 -21.86 48.03
C GLU A 100 12.66 -20.71 47.08
N PHE A 101 12.14 -20.76 45.85
CA PHE A 101 12.32 -19.67 44.88
C PHE A 101 11.65 -18.38 45.36
N PHE A 102 10.45 -18.48 45.92
CA PHE A 102 9.69 -17.34 46.43
C PHE A 102 10.45 -16.61 47.54
N VAL A 103 10.89 -17.34 48.58
CA VAL A 103 11.62 -16.76 49.72
C VAL A 103 12.97 -16.19 49.29
N THR A 104 13.69 -16.87 48.40
CA THR A 104 14.96 -16.38 47.86
C THR A 104 14.77 -15.06 47.10
N ARG A 105 13.74 -14.98 46.24
CA ARG A 105 13.43 -13.77 45.48
C ARG A 105 12.97 -12.62 46.38
N GLU A 106 12.12 -12.88 47.35
CA GLU A 106 11.71 -11.85 48.33
C GLU A 106 12.94 -11.31 49.08
N GLY A 107 13.85 -12.19 49.52
CA GLY A 107 15.11 -11.80 50.18
C GLY A 107 15.98 -10.88 49.31
N GLN A 108 16.19 -11.23 48.04
CA GLN A 108 16.95 -10.41 47.09
C GLN A 108 16.34 -9.02 46.91
N TYR A 109 15.01 -8.93 46.81
CA TYR A 109 14.34 -7.64 46.70
C TYR A 109 14.40 -6.83 47.99
N LYS A 110 14.41 -7.47 49.16
CA LYS A 110 14.60 -6.79 50.45
C LYS A 110 16.02 -6.25 50.65
N GLU A 111 17.04 -6.83 50.03
CA GLU A 111 18.40 -6.26 50.03
C GLU A 111 18.46 -4.92 49.29
N VAL A 112 17.72 -4.80 48.18
CA VAL A 112 17.70 -3.60 47.34
C VAL A 112 16.67 -2.58 47.82
N PHE A 113 15.52 -3.04 48.29
CA PHE A 113 14.38 -2.25 48.72
C PHE A 113 13.96 -2.64 50.16
N PRO A 114 14.74 -2.27 51.18
CA PRO A 114 14.51 -2.70 52.57
C PRO A 114 13.18 -2.20 53.16
N ASP A 115 12.63 -1.13 52.59
CA ASP A 115 11.37 -0.53 53.03
C ASP A 115 10.13 -1.15 52.36
N LEU A 116 10.27 -2.11 51.44
CA LEU A 116 9.15 -2.74 50.73
C LEU A 116 8.83 -4.11 51.33
N ASP A 117 7.56 -4.32 51.64
CA ASP A 117 7.03 -5.60 52.11
C ASP A 117 6.12 -6.24 51.05
N LEU A 118 5.96 -7.57 51.15
CA LEU A 118 5.02 -8.31 50.33
C LEU A 118 3.57 -7.91 50.68
N MET A 119 2.92 -7.23 49.74
CA MET A 119 1.53 -6.75 49.88
C MET A 119 0.53 -7.65 49.16
N GLY A 120 0.97 -8.42 48.17
CA GLY A 120 0.07 -9.19 47.33
C GLY A 120 0.74 -9.98 46.24
N TRP A 121 -0.05 -10.36 45.25
CA TRP A 121 0.40 -11.09 44.06
C TRP A 121 -0.40 -10.66 42.84
N TYR A 122 0.11 -11.00 41.66
CA TYR A 122 -0.51 -10.67 40.40
C TYR A 122 -0.72 -11.88 39.49
N THR A 123 -1.71 -11.78 38.60
CA THR A 123 -1.89 -12.71 37.49
C THR A 123 -2.51 -12.03 36.27
N THR A 124 -2.55 -12.73 35.14
CA THR A 124 -3.18 -12.27 33.90
C THR A 124 -4.38 -13.11 33.51
N GLY A 125 -5.45 -12.48 33.06
CA GLY A 125 -6.66 -13.17 32.57
C GLY A 125 -7.88 -12.28 32.63
N VAL A 126 -9.06 -12.85 32.34
CA VAL A 126 -10.34 -12.12 32.38
C VAL A 126 -10.60 -11.41 33.72
N ASP A 127 -11.33 -10.29 33.70
CA ASP A 127 -11.58 -9.40 34.85
C ASP A 127 -12.14 -10.09 36.11
N ALA A 128 -12.74 -11.28 36.01
CA ALA A 128 -13.26 -12.03 37.16
C ALA A 128 -12.23 -13.04 37.75
N PRO A 129 -12.10 -13.18 39.08
CA PRO A 129 -11.32 -14.24 39.71
C PRO A 129 -11.83 -15.65 39.33
N THR A 130 -10.90 -16.58 39.16
CA THR A 130 -11.16 -17.99 38.78
C THR A 130 -10.83 -18.95 39.93
N ASP A 131 -11.25 -20.21 39.82
CA ASP A 131 -10.94 -21.24 40.83
C ASP A 131 -9.42 -21.49 40.96
N SER A 132 -8.68 -21.39 39.84
CA SER A 132 -7.22 -21.43 39.83
C SER A 132 -6.61 -20.26 40.60
N ASP A 133 -7.20 -19.07 40.52
CA ASP A 133 -6.75 -17.90 41.28
C ASP A 133 -6.96 -18.13 42.78
N LEU A 134 -8.09 -18.72 43.17
CA LEU A 134 -8.36 -19.07 44.57
C LEU A 134 -7.38 -20.12 45.12
N TYR A 135 -6.99 -21.09 44.29
CA TYR A 135 -6.02 -22.12 44.66
C TYR A 135 -4.63 -21.55 44.97
N ILE A 136 -4.14 -20.63 44.13
CA ILE A 136 -2.87 -19.92 44.36
C ILE A 136 -2.99 -18.96 45.55
N HIS A 137 -4.11 -18.25 45.67
CA HIS A 137 -4.36 -17.31 46.76
C HIS A 137 -4.28 -17.99 48.14
N LYS A 138 -4.85 -19.20 48.29
CA LYS A 138 -4.78 -20.00 49.53
C LYS A 138 -3.35 -20.41 49.91
N GLN A 139 -2.46 -20.57 48.93
CA GLN A 139 -1.05 -20.86 49.20
C GLN A 139 -0.32 -19.60 49.69
N ILE A 140 -0.60 -18.43 49.08
CA ILE A 140 0.01 -17.15 49.45
C ILE A 140 -0.48 -16.62 50.80
N ILE A 141 -1.73 -16.92 51.20
CA ILE A 141 -2.26 -16.58 52.52
C ILE A 141 -1.43 -17.20 53.66
N LYS A 142 -0.86 -18.39 53.44
CA LYS A 142 0.01 -19.03 54.43
C LYS A 142 1.31 -18.23 54.67
N ILE A 143 1.71 -17.40 53.70
CA ILE A 143 2.89 -16.55 53.76
C ILE A 143 2.54 -15.15 54.29
N ARG A 144 1.38 -14.60 53.92
CA ARG A 144 0.87 -13.30 54.40
C ARG A 144 -0.63 -13.37 54.69
N GLU A 145 -1.04 -12.88 55.85
CA GLU A 145 -2.42 -13.04 56.35
C GLU A 145 -3.50 -12.37 55.48
N THR A 146 -3.18 -11.25 54.80
CA THR A 146 -4.15 -10.49 53.99
C THR A 146 -3.56 -9.99 52.66
N PRO A 147 -3.26 -10.88 51.69
CA PRO A 147 -2.62 -10.51 50.45
C PRO A 147 -3.65 -9.94 49.45
N VAL A 148 -3.27 -8.89 48.72
CA VAL A 148 -4.08 -8.34 47.63
C VAL A 148 -3.77 -9.08 46.32
N MET A 149 -4.76 -9.31 45.46
CA MET A 149 -4.56 -9.86 44.11
C MET A 149 -4.74 -8.76 43.04
N VAL A 150 -3.72 -8.55 42.20
CA VAL A 150 -3.76 -7.65 41.04
C VAL A 150 -3.94 -8.47 39.76
N LYS A 151 -5.03 -8.25 39.03
CA LYS A 151 -5.33 -8.99 37.80
C LYS A 151 -5.35 -8.04 36.60
N LEU A 152 -4.46 -8.28 35.63
CA LEU A 152 -4.40 -7.57 34.35
C LEU A 152 -5.06 -8.41 33.26
N ASP A 153 -5.97 -7.83 32.48
CA ASP A 153 -6.49 -8.48 31.27
C ASP A 153 -5.75 -7.96 30.02
N PRO A 154 -4.75 -8.68 29.49
CA PRO A 154 -3.98 -8.25 28.32
C PRO A 154 -4.76 -8.41 27.00
N GLN A 155 -5.93 -9.06 27.01
CA GLN A 155 -6.74 -9.36 25.82
C GLN A 155 -8.01 -8.52 25.74
N SER A 156 -8.28 -7.65 26.73
CA SER A 156 -9.47 -6.81 26.72
C SER A 156 -9.48 -5.90 25.48
N SER A 157 -10.38 -6.16 24.54
CA SER A 157 -10.72 -5.20 23.50
C SER A 157 -11.49 -4.06 24.15
N ASN A 158 -10.88 -2.89 24.30
CA ASN A 158 -11.54 -1.68 24.82
C ASN A 158 -12.64 -1.12 23.88
N SER A 159 -13.26 -1.98 23.07
CA SER A 159 -14.43 -1.68 22.24
C SER A 159 -15.76 -1.83 22.98
N ASP A 160 -15.81 -2.42 24.18
CA ASP A 160 -17.08 -2.66 24.88
C ASP A 160 -17.10 -2.14 26.33
N LYS A 161 -18.06 -1.24 26.59
CA LYS A 161 -18.50 -0.62 27.87
C LYS A 161 -17.83 0.70 28.29
N VAL A 162 -18.06 1.75 27.51
CA VAL A 162 -18.22 3.12 28.05
C VAL A 162 -19.65 3.25 28.59
N LEU A 163 -19.86 2.98 29.89
CA LEU A 163 -21.13 3.31 30.52
C LEU A 163 -21.14 4.80 30.84
N PHE A 164 -21.75 5.59 29.96
CA PHE A 164 -22.14 6.97 30.25
C PHE A 164 -23.13 6.98 31.41
N THR A 165 -22.79 7.65 32.50
CA THR A 165 -23.82 8.18 33.42
C THR A 165 -23.62 9.68 33.53
N LEU A 166 -24.58 10.39 32.95
CA LEU A 166 -24.68 11.84 32.83
C LEU A 166 -24.70 12.52 34.20
N PHE A 167 -23.69 13.34 34.55
CA PHE A 167 -23.89 14.57 35.33
C PHE A 167 -22.83 15.63 34.97
N HIS A 168 -23.32 16.76 34.47
CA HIS A 168 -22.75 18.07 34.16
C HIS A 168 -21.24 18.39 34.36
N SER A 169 -20.67 18.95 33.27
CA SER A 169 -19.50 19.85 33.14
C SER A 169 -18.08 19.26 33.20
N ALA A 170 -17.31 19.59 32.15
CA ALA A 170 -15.92 19.20 31.82
C ALA A 170 -15.72 17.80 31.16
N TYR A 171 -15.55 17.80 29.84
CA TYR A 171 -15.15 16.63 29.05
C TYR A 171 -13.66 16.30 29.28
N ILE A 172 -13.36 15.20 29.98
CA ILE A 172 -12.08 14.50 29.90
C ILE A 172 -12.39 13.00 29.74
N LEU A 173 -11.93 12.43 28.62
CA LEU A 173 -12.03 11.01 28.28
C LEU A 173 -11.03 10.23 29.15
N PHE A 174 -11.48 9.59 30.23
CA PHE A 174 -10.62 8.69 31.01
C PHE A 174 -10.75 7.26 30.48
N PHE A 175 -9.70 6.77 29.80
CA PHE A 175 -9.56 5.36 29.46
C PHE A 175 -9.48 4.53 30.75
N LYS A 176 -10.37 3.55 30.91
CA LYS A 176 -10.32 2.60 32.03
C LYS A 176 -9.24 1.56 31.72
N LEU A 177 -8.18 1.50 32.55
CA LEU A 177 -7.15 0.46 32.44
C LEU A 177 -7.77 -0.92 32.78
N PRO A 178 -7.40 -2.00 32.06
CA PRO A 178 -7.98 -3.34 32.25
C PRO A 178 -7.34 -4.06 33.45
N ILE A 179 -7.38 -3.40 34.61
CA ILE A 179 -6.79 -3.88 35.86
C ILE A 179 -7.87 -3.92 36.93
N ALA A 180 -7.96 -5.06 37.60
CA ALA A 180 -8.77 -5.26 38.78
C ALA A 180 -7.89 -5.63 39.97
N VAL A 181 -8.28 -5.15 41.14
CA VAL A 181 -7.61 -5.43 42.39
C VAL A 181 -8.62 -6.05 43.35
N PHE A 182 -8.25 -7.15 44.00
CA PHE A 182 -9.14 -7.94 44.85
C PHE A 182 -8.52 -8.22 46.22
N GLU A 183 -9.36 -8.21 47.24
CA GLU A 183 -9.09 -8.73 48.58
C GLU A 183 -9.97 -9.96 48.83
N SER A 184 -9.49 -10.87 49.66
CA SER A 184 -10.26 -12.00 50.14
C SER A 184 -10.92 -11.71 51.49
N LEU A 185 -12.23 -11.96 51.59
CA LEU A 185 -12.97 -11.99 52.85
C LEU A 185 -13.33 -13.42 53.25
N VAL A 186 -13.09 -13.76 54.50
CA VAL A 186 -13.58 -15.03 55.10
C VAL A 186 -15.03 -14.82 55.52
N ASN A 187 -15.93 -15.70 55.08
CA ASN A 187 -17.34 -15.61 55.44
C ASN A 187 -17.53 -16.01 56.92
N PRO A 188 -18.14 -15.18 57.78
CA PRO A 188 -18.30 -15.50 59.21
C PRO A 188 -19.16 -16.75 59.49
N SER A 189 -19.96 -17.19 58.51
CA SER A 189 -20.92 -18.30 58.63
C SER A 189 -20.33 -19.67 58.25
N ASP A 190 -19.23 -19.67 57.49
CA ASP A 190 -18.54 -20.86 57.00
C ASP A 190 -17.07 -20.49 56.81
N GLU A 191 -16.27 -20.79 57.84
CA GLU A 191 -14.83 -20.47 57.91
C GLU A 191 -14.01 -21.06 56.76
N THR A 192 -14.59 -21.99 55.98
CA THR A 192 -13.92 -22.60 54.81
C THR A 192 -14.24 -21.90 53.49
N SER A 193 -15.24 -21.01 53.46
CA SER A 193 -15.67 -20.27 52.27
C SER A 193 -15.05 -18.87 52.21
N MET A 194 -14.23 -18.65 51.18
CA MET A 194 -13.55 -17.38 50.92
C MET A 194 -14.21 -16.66 49.74
N GLN A 195 -14.58 -15.39 49.94
CA GLN A 195 -15.21 -14.56 48.91
C GLN A 195 -14.26 -13.45 48.45
N TRP A 196 -14.26 -13.17 47.15
CA TRP A 196 -13.49 -12.09 46.57
C TRP A 196 -14.26 -10.78 46.61
N GLN A 197 -13.64 -9.73 47.17
CA GLN A 197 -14.13 -8.36 47.09
C GLN A 197 -13.21 -7.54 46.16
N ARG A 198 -13.78 -6.85 45.18
CA ARG A 198 -13.05 -5.91 44.32
C ARG A 198 -12.83 -4.60 45.07
N ILE A 199 -11.60 -4.12 45.11
CA ILE A 199 -11.22 -2.88 45.79
C ILE A 199 -10.96 -1.77 44.74
N PRO A 200 -11.43 -0.53 44.97
CA PRO A 200 -11.04 0.61 44.16
C PRO A 200 -9.55 0.93 44.32
N TRP A 201 -8.90 1.26 43.21
CA TRP A 201 -7.48 1.63 43.20
C TRP A 201 -7.26 2.91 42.38
N ALA A 202 -6.19 3.65 42.71
CA ALA A 202 -5.76 4.85 42.00
C ALA A 202 -4.33 4.70 41.47
N LEU A 203 -4.01 5.33 40.34
CA LEU A 203 -2.67 5.29 39.77
C LEU A 203 -1.73 6.28 40.48
N ALA A 204 -0.75 5.78 41.22
CA ALA A 204 0.31 6.59 41.82
C ALA A 204 1.43 6.78 40.80
N SER A 205 1.44 7.91 40.10
CA SER A 205 2.50 8.26 39.14
C SER A 205 3.15 9.57 39.53
N GLU A 206 4.48 9.58 39.54
CA GLU A 206 5.26 10.81 39.72
C GLU A 206 5.24 11.65 38.44
N GLN A 207 5.49 12.96 38.58
CA GLN A 207 5.38 13.91 37.46
C GLN A 207 6.38 13.60 36.33
N ALA A 208 7.56 13.07 36.65
CA ALA A 208 8.57 12.63 35.68
C ALA A 208 8.09 11.44 34.82
N GLU A 209 7.38 10.49 35.42
CA GLU A 209 6.85 9.31 34.73
C GLU A 209 5.68 9.67 33.79
N ARG A 210 4.81 10.59 34.23
CA ARG A 210 3.75 11.15 33.39
C ARG A 210 4.31 11.84 32.15
N ILE A 211 5.47 12.50 32.28
CA ILE A 211 6.17 13.14 31.15
C ILE A 211 6.70 12.09 30.17
N GLY A 212 7.29 11.00 30.67
CA GLY A 212 7.74 9.88 29.82
C GLY A 212 6.58 9.21 29.07
N ILE A 213 5.47 8.95 29.77
CA ILE A 213 4.29 8.28 29.21
C ILE A 213 3.52 9.20 28.24
N ASP A 214 3.34 10.50 28.55
CA ASP A 214 2.69 11.47 27.64
C ASP A 214 3.51 11.64 26.35
N HIS A 215 4.85 11.56 26.43
CA HIS A 215 5.71 11.56 25.25
C HIS A 215 5.50 10.29 24.41
N ILE A 216 5.48 9.11 25.03
CA ILE A 216 5.25 7.81 24.35
C ILE A 216 3.86 7.74 23.71
N ALA A 217 2.81 8.18 24.40
CA ALA A 217 1.42 8.17 23.90
C ALA A 217 1.20 9.16 22.74
N LYS A 218 2.03 10.19 22.62
CA LYS A 218 2.02 11.14 21.50
C LYS A 218 3.02 10.79 20.40
N ILE A 219 3.97 9.89 20.65
CA ILE A 219 4.85 9.29 19.62
C ILE A 219 4.06 8.29 18.76
N SER A 220 3.03 7.64 19.30
CA SER A 220 2.11 6.76 18.54
C SER A 220 1.03 7.52 17.76
N THR A 221 0.87 8.83 17.96
CA THR A 221 -0.06 9.67 17.21
C THR A 221 0.71 10.73 16.40
N THR A 222 0.79 10.53 15.09
CA THR A 222 1.42 11.43 14.10
C THR A 222 0.70 12.79 13.98
N THR A 223 0.64 13.60 15.04
CA THR A 223 0.12 14.98 15.00
C THR A 223 1.24 15.96 15.27
N LYS A 224 1.78 16.54 14.19
CA LYS A 224 2.54 17.79 14.25
C LYS A 224 1.63 18.89 14.84
N ASN A 225 2.16 19.65 15.80
CA ASN A 225 1.59 20.85 16.45
C ASN A 225 0.60 20.68 17.62
N SER A 226 0.98 19.96 18.68
CA SER A 226 0.52 20.33 20.03
C SER A 226 1.72 20.70 20.90
N LYS A 227 1.73 21.92 21.45
CA LYS A 227 2.73 22.29 22.47
C LYS A 227 2.53 21.36 23.67
N SER A 228 3.61 20.68 24.09
CA SER A 228 3.59 19.78 25.23
C SER A 228 3.02 20.48 26.47
N GLN A 229 2.15 19.80 27.21
CA GLN A 229 1.63 20.27 28.50
C GLN A 229 2.77 20.42 29.53
N THR A 230 3.84 19.65 29.36
CA THR A 230 5.12 19.79 30.08
C THR A 230 5.85 21.07 29.66
N SER A 231 5.88 21.41 28.37
CA SER A 231 6.51 22.66 27.91
C SER A 231 5.80 23.89 28.49
N SER A 232 4.46 23.87 28.59
CA SER A 232 3.72 24.95 29.23
C SER A 232 3.88 24.97 30.76
N GLN A 233 3.96 23.81 31.42
CA GLN A 233 4.25 23.74 32.86
C GLN A 233 5.68 24.18 33.21
N VAL A 234 6.70 23.71 32.48
CA VAL A 234 8.10 24.09 32.67
C VAL A 234 8.29 25.58 32.37
N ALA A 235 7.65 26.11 31.32
CA ALA A 235 7.64 27.55 31.08
C ALA A 235 6.98 28.33 32.23
N GLY A 236 5.90 27.79 32.81
CA GLY A 236 5.24 28.35 34.00
C GLY A 236 6.14 28.33 35.25
N GLN A 237 6.81 27.21 35.52
CA GLN A 237 7.74 27.07 36.65
C GLN A 237 8.97 27.95 36.48
N TYR A 238 9.56 27.99 35.29
CA TYR A 238 10.66 28.89 34.95
C TYR A 238 10.27 30.35 35.17
N SER A 239 9.07 30.74 34.75
CA SER A 239 8.55 32.10 34.97
C SER A 239 8.35 32.40 36.46
N ALA A 240 7.86 31.43 37.24
CA ALA A 240 7.68 31.58 38.68
C ALA A 240 9.01 31.69 39.44
N VAL A 241 10.02 30.89 39.08
CA VAL A 241 11.38 30.96 39.63
C VAL A 241 12.04 32.29 39.30
N ASN A 242 11.91 32.76 38.05
CA ASN A 242 12.44 34.05 37.65
C ASN A 242 11.75 35.22 38.39
N MET A 243 10.43 35.14 38.62
CA MET A 243 9.71 36.08 39.47
C MET A 243 10.22 36.08 40.91
N LEU A 244 10.48 34.90 41.49
CA LEU A 244 11.02 34.78 42.84
C LEU A 244 12.42 35.38 42.92
N GLN A 245 13.30 35.06 41.96
CA GLN A 245 14.66 35.62 41.88
C GLN A 245 14.64 37.15 41.79
N THR A 246 13.77 37.72 40.96
CA THR A 246 13.61 39.18 40.83
C THR A 246 13.20 39.82 42.15
N ARG A 247 12.29 39.20 42.90
CA ARG A 247 11.84 39.70 44.22
C ARG A 247 12.91 39.56 45.29
N LEU A 248 13.67 38.46 45.29
CA LEU A 248 14.79 38.27 46.20
C LEU A 248 15.90 39.28 45.95
N GLN A 249 16.19 39.60 44.69
CA GLN A 249 17.14 40.64 44.32
C GLN A 249 16.71 42.01 44.86
N LEU A 250 15.41 42.34 44.75
CA LEU A 250 14.86 43.59 45.26
C LEU A 250 14.99 43.72 46.78
N ILE A 251 14.78 42.62 47.50
CA ILE A 251 15.00 42.55 48.95
C ILE A 251 16.49 42.72 49.29
N LEU A 252 17.38 42.06 48.53
CA LEU A 252 18.83 42.17 48.70
C LEU A 252 19.31 43.60 48.46
N ASP A 253 18.86 44.23 47.37
CA ASP A 253 19.21 45.60 47.02
C ASP A 253 18.75 46.59 48.10
N TYR A 254 17.56 46.38 48.67
CA TYR A 254 17.06 47.18 49.80
C TYR A 254 17.95 47.04 51.05
N VAL A 255 18.36 45.82 51.40
CA VAL A 255 19.25 45.57 52.55
C VAL A 255 20.63 46.19 52.32
N VAL A 256 21.18 46.06 51.10
CA VAL A 256 22.47 46.64 50.72
C VAL A 256 22.41 48.17 50.73
N ALA A 257 21.33 48.78 50.24
CA ALA A 257 21.14 50.23 50.26
C ALA A 257 21.01 50.78 51.69
N ILE A 258 20.35 50.05 52.61
CA ILE A 258 20.37 50.39 54.05
C ILE A 258 21.79 50.30 54.61
N GLN A 259 22.54 49.24 54.27
CA GLN A 259 23.91 49.04 54.76
C GLN A 259 24.86 50.15 54.29
N LYS A 260 24.64 50.67 53.08
CA LYS A 260 25.39 51.81 52.52
C LYS A 260 24.92 53.18 53.04
N GLY A 261 23.83 53.24 53.81
CA GLY A 261 23.24 54.47 54.33
C GLY A 261 22.41 55.27 53.32
N GLU A 262 22.09 54.68 52.17
CA GLU A 262 21.34 55.33 51.08
C GLU A 262 19.82 55.32 51.34
N LEU A 263 19.33 54.36 52.14
CA LEU A 263 17.93 54.26 52.54
C LEU A 263 17.77 54.15 54.07
N PRO A 264 16.73 54.75 54.68
CA PRO A 264 16.49 54.66 56.11
C PRO A 264 16.04 53.24 56.51
N ARG A 265 16.60 52.73 57.61
CA ARG A 265 16.30 51.41 58.15
C ARG A 265 14.86 51.35 58.67
N ASN A 266 14.03 50.49 58.09
CA ASN A 266 12.69 50.18 58.59
C ASN A 266 12.69 48.85 59.36
N GLU A 267 12.58 48.91 60.69
CA GLU A 267 12.65 47.73 61.56
C GLU A 267 11.56 46.68 61.28
N ALA A 268 10.37 47.09 60.81
CA ALA A 268 9.31 46.13 60.48
C ALA A 268 9.67 45.30 59.24
N ILE A 269 10.20 45.94 58.20
CA ILE A 269 10.61 45.28 56.95
C ILE A 269 11.81 44.35 57.21
N ILE A 270 12.80 44.81 57.99
CA ILE A 270 13.96 43.98 58.35
C ILE A 270 13.55 42.74 59.15
N ARG A 271 12.54 42.85 60.03
CA ARG A 271 12.02 41.71 60.79
C ARG A 271 11.37 40.66 59.89
N GLU A 272 10.57 41.09 58.92
CA GLU A 272 9.95 40.20 57.94
C GLU A 272 10.98 39.51 57.06
N ILE A 273 12.02 40.25 56.60
CA ILE A 273 13.13 39.67 55.84
C ILE A 273 13.86 38.60 56.68
N ALA A 274 14.15 38.89 57.95
CA ALA A 274 14.82 37.94 58.85
C ALA A 274 13.96 36.69 59.14
N LEU A 275 12.64 36.84 59.27
CA LEU A 275 11.71 35.72 59.41
C LEU A 275 11.66 34.87 58.13
N LEU A 276 11.68 35.50 56.95
CA LEU A 276 11.69 34.81 55.67
C LEU A 276 12.97 33.97 55.50
N VAL A 277 14.13 34.55 55.80
CA VAL A 277 15.43 33.85 55.73
C VAL A 277 15.48 32.67 56.71
N ARG A 278 14.89 32.81 57.90
CA ARG A 278 14.83 31.73 58.91
C ARG A 278 13.84 30.61 58.57
N ARG A 279 12.90 30.84 57.65
CA ARG A 279 11.92 29.84 57.19
C ARG A 279 12.42 29.00 56.01
N LEU A 280 13.53 29.40 55.38
CA LEU A 280 14.11 28.61 54.30
C LEU A 280 14.75 27.36 54.92
N PRO A 281 14.43 26.14 54.41
CA PRO A 281 15.14 24.95 54.82
C PRO A 281 16.63 25.14 54.49
N VAL A 282 17.49 24.92 55.48
CA VAL A 282 18.94 24.84 55.26
C VAL A 282 19.18 23.57 54.45
N LEU A 283 19.06 23.68 53.13
CA LEU A 283 19.38 22.62 52.19
C LEU A 283 20.87 22.33 52.33
N ASP A 284 21.21 21.08 52.62
CA ASP A 284 22.60 20.62 52.51
C ASP A 284 22.97 20.66 51.03
N PHE A 285 23.76 21.67 50.67
CA PHE A 285 24.11 21.96 49.29
C PHE A 285 24.82 20.78 48.62
N ASN A 286 25.59 20.00 49.38
CA ASN A 286 26.31 18.86 48.83
C ASN A 286 25.35 17.71 48.49
N ARG A 287 24.41 17.41 49.39
CA ARG A 287 23.40 16.37 49.17
C ARG A 287 22.44 16.74 48.04
N PHE A 288 22.01 18.01 47.97
CA PHE A 288 21.18 18.48 46.86
C PHE A 288 21.91 18.42 45.51
N ASP A 289 23.19 18.81 45.45
CA ASP A 289 23.96 18.80 44.20
C ASP A 289 24.24 17.35 43.72
N GLU A 290 24.39 16.41 44.65
CA GLU A 290 24.50 14.98 44.36
C GLU A 290 23.16 14.40 43.85
N ASP A 291 22.05 14.64 44.55
CA ASP A 291 20.71 14.21 44.15
C ASP A 291 20.29 14.82 42.80
N PHE A 292 20.60 16.10 42.57
CA PHE A 292 20.32 16.80 41.31
C PHE A 292 21.17 16.26 40.16
N LYS A 293 22.46 15.96 40.40
CA LYS A 293 23.30 15.30 39.39
C LYS A 293 22.79 13.91 39.04
N ASN A 294 22.41 13.12 40.05
CA ASN A 294 21.84 11.79 39.84
C ASN A 294 20.55 11.87 39.01
N GLN A 295 19.62 12.76 39.34
CA GLN A 295 18.41 12.98 38.53
C GLN A 295 18.72 13.47 37.10
N CYS A 296 19.70 14.36 36.93
CA CYS A 296 20.13 14.80 35.60
C CYS A 296 20.74 13.65 34.78
N ILE A 297 21.48 12.75 35.43
CA ILE A 297 22.09 11.57 34.80
C ILE A 297 20.98 10.59 34.39
N GLU A 298 20.03 10.29 35.27
CA GLU A 298 18.88 9.42 34.96
C GLU A 298 18.03 9.95 33.80
N ALA A 299 17.74 11.25 33.80
CA ALA A 299 17.00 11.89 32.70
C ALA A 299 17.78 11.79 31.36
N LYS A 300 19.10 11.99 31.38
CA LYS A 300 19.97 11.85 30.19
C LYS A 300 20.05 10.41 29.71
N LEU A 301 20.19 9.44 30.61
CA LEU A 301 20.20 8.01 30.29
C LEU A 301 18.88 7.58 29.66
N THR A 302 17.77 8.04 30.23
CA THR A 302 16.42 7.78 29.69
C THR A 302 16.29 8.36 28.28
N LEU A 303 16.74 9.60 28.04
CA LEU A 303 16.80 10.20 26.70
C LEU A 303 17.71 9.42 25.73
N HIS A 304 18.81 8.85 26.22
CA HIS A 304 19.73 8.05 25.41
C HIS A 304 19.13 6.69 25.00
N VAL A 305 18.51 5.98 25.94
CA VAL A 305 17.79 4.74 25.66
C VAL A 305 16.61 4.99 24.71
N LEU A 306 15.88 6.09 24.89
CA LEU A 306 14.80 6.50 23.98
C LEU A 306 15.32 6.81 22.56
N SER A 307 16.49 7.44 22.44
CA SER A 307 17.10 7.70 21.13
C SER A 307 17.63 6.42 20.48
N MET A 308 18.19 5.48 21.25
CA MET A 308 18.56 4.15 20.75
C MET A 308 17.35 3.34 20.31
N ALA A 309 16.26 3.32 21.08
CA ALA A 309 15.01 2.66 20.70
C ALA A 309 14.39 3.29 19.44
N LYS A 310 14.48 4.62 19.31
CA LYS A 310 14.11 5.35 18.09
C LYS A 310 14.97 4.95 16.89
N ILE A 311 16.29 4.80 17.08
CA ILE A 311 17.18 4.31 16.02
C ILE A 311 16.81 2.87 15.62
N CYS A 312 16.57 1.97 16.58
CA CYS A 312 16.11 0.61 16.29
C CYS A 312 14.74 0.54 15.59
N GLY A 313 13.82 1.44 15.91
CA GLY A 313 12.54 1.56 15.19
C GLY A 313 12.65 2.20 13.81
N ILE A 314 13.60 3.12 13.61
CA ILE A 314 13.94 3.70 12.29
C ILE A 314 14.67 2.67 11.42
N LEU A 315 15.40 1.73 12.02
CA LEU A 315 16.13 0.68 11.30
C LEU A 315 15.23 -0.37 10.64
N ASN A 316 13.91 -0.36 10.86
CA ASN A 316 12.98 -1.20 10.13
C ASN A 316 12.01 -0.33 9.30
N SER A 317 12.43 0.03 8.09
CA SER A 317 11.73 1.01 7.24
C SER A 317 10.34 0.54 6.77
N GLY A 318 10.09 -0.77 6.79
CA GLY A 318 8.91 -1.40 6.19
C GLY A 318 8.89 -1.26 4.66
N LEU A 319 8.03 -2.03 3.99
CA LEU A 319 7.95 -2.07 2.54
C LEU A 319 7.73 -0.66 1.97
N PHE A 320 8.62 -0.26 1.06
CA PHE A 320 8.70 1.04 0.39
C PHE A 320 8.73 2.24 1.35
N GLY A 321 9.27 2.05 2.56
CA GLY A 321 9.35 3.07 3.60
C GLY A 321 8.05 3.26 4.39
N VAL A 322 7.07 2.37 4.22
CA VAL A 322 5.83 2.37 5.01
C VAL A 322 6.06 1.59 6.30
N GLN A 323 6.28 2.31 7.40
CA GLN A 323 6.63 1.74 8.72
C GLN A 323 5.65 0.68 9.26
N LEU A 324 4.37 0.74 8.86
CA LEU A 324 3.40 -0.27 9.26
C LEU A 324 3.61 -1.62 8.56
N LEU A 325 4.25 -1.63 7.40
CA LEU A 325 4.44 -2.82 6.56
C LEU A 325 5.80 -3.46 6.80
N THR A 326 6.14 -3.67 8.06
CA THR A 326 7.29 -4.51 8.47
C THR A 326 6.94 -5.99 8.49
N ASP A 327 5.64 -6.31 8.55
CA ASP A 327 5.10 -7.66 8.45
C ASP A 327 3.72 -7.68 7.75
N GLN A 328 3.19 -8.88 7.51
CA GLN A 328 1.90 -9.12 6.86
C GLN A 328 0.68 -8.64 7.66
N PHE A 329 0.78 -8.48 8.98
CA PHE A 329 -0.32 -7.96 9.81
C PHE A 329 -0.46 -6.44 9.67
N GLY A 330 0.63 -5.78 9.28
CA GLY A 330 0.71 -4.36 8.94
C GLY A 330 -0.37 -3.86 7.99
N PHE A 331 -0.78 -4.67 7.00
CA PHE A 331 -1.80 -4.29 6.01
C PHE A 331 -3.14 -3.94 6.66
N SER A 332 -3.59 -4.71 7.66
CA SER A 332 -4.85 -4.40 8.33
C SER A 332 -4.78 -3.10 9.15
N ALA A 333 -3.62 -2.81 9.75
CA ALA A 333 -3.39 -1.55 10.44
C ALA A 333 -3.35 -0.37 9.45
N LEU A 334 -2.67 -0.53 8.32
CA LEU A 334 -2.61 0.46 7.26
C LEU A 334 -4.00 0.80 6.71
N ASN A 335 -4.84 -0.20 6.44
CA ASN A 335 -6.22 0.00 5.99
C ASN A 335 -7.02 0.89 6.95
N LYS A 336 -6.93 0.63 8.26
CA LYS A 336 -7.61 1.44 9.29
C LYS A 336 -7.10 2.87 9.31
N VAL A 337 -5.78 3.07 9.29
CA VAL A 337 -5.16 4.41 9.29
C VAL A 337 -5.56 5.21 8.06
N VAL A 338 -5.54 4.58 6.87
CA VAL A 338 -5.96 5.22 5.62
C VAL A 338 -7.44 5.59 5.68
N ALA A 339 -8.32 4.68 6.13
CA ALA A 339 -9.74 4.97 6.27
C ALA A 339 -10.02 6.14 7.23
N GLU A 340 -9.33 6.20 8.38
CA GLU A 340 -9.45 7.31 9.33
C GLU A 340 -9.00 8.66 8.73
N ARG A 341 -7.89 8.68 7.99
CA ARG A 341 -7.40 9.89 7.30
C ARG A 341 -8.35 10.33 6.19
N CYS A 342 -8.85 9.39 5.40
CA CYS A 342 -9.85 9.66 4.36
C CYS A 342 -11.11 10.26 4.97
N ASN A 343 -11.62 9.71 6.08
CA ASN A 343 -12.80 10.26 6.77
C ASN A 343 -12.57 11.70 7.25
N LYS A 344 -11.39 12.04 7.77
CA LYS A 344 -11.06 13.43 8.14
C LYS A 344 -11.09 14.38 6.93
N ILE A 345 -10.59 13.93 5.77
CA ILE A 345 -10.64 14.71 4.53
C ILE A 345 -12.09 14.86 4.06
N VAL A 346 -12.89 13.79 4.08
CA VAL A 346 -14.32 13.81 3.72
C VAL A 346 -15.11 14.75 4.64
N ASP A 347 -14.83 14.75 5.94
CA ASP A 347 -15.42 15.68 6.90
C ASP A 347 -15.04 17.12 6.56
N SER A 348 -13.78 17.37 6.17
CA SER A 348 -13.34 18.70 5.74
C SER A 348 -14.08 19.18 4.49
N VAL A 349 -14.32 18.31 3.51
CA VAL A 349 -15.11 18.61 2.30
C VAL A 349 -16.57 18.87 2.65
N SER A 350 -17.14 18.08 3.58
CA SER A 350 -18.55 18.17 3.98
C SER A 350 -18.85 19.38 4.87
N LEU A 351 -17.88 19.83 5.67
CA LEU A 351 -17.95 21.03 6.52
C LEU A 351 -17.54 22.31 5.78
N TYR A 352 -16.86 22.16 4.63
CA TYR A 352 -16.35 23.27 3.82
C TYR A 352 -17.41 24.33 3.48
N PRO A 353 -18.67 23.98 3.16
CA PRO A 353 -19.69 24.98 2.82
C PRO A 353 -20.22 25.77 4.02
N LEU A 354 -19.97 25.36 5.27
CA LEU A 354 -20.74 25.86 6.43
C LEU A 354 -19.94 26.63 7.50
N ILE A 355 -18.61 26.45 7.66
CA ILE A 355 -17.92 27.00 8.86
C ILE A 355 -16.54 27.65 8.61
N LEU A 356 -15.72 27.21 7.65
CA LEU A 356 -14.26 27.39 7.78
C LEU A 356 -13.52 28.12 6.65
N ASN A 357 -14.17 28.91 5.79
CA ASN A 357 -13.39 29.70 4.82
C ASN A 357 -13.80 31.17 4.64
N PRO A 358 -13.41 32.05 5.58
CA PRO A 358 -13.42 33.50 5.35
C PRO A 358 -12.28 33.96 4.39
N THR A 359 -11.30 33.10 4.05
CA THR A 359 -10.03 33.51 3.40
C THR A 359 -9.68 32.83 2.06
N GLY A 360 -10.45 31.87 1.55
CA GLY A 360 -10.36 31.34 0.19
C GLY A 360 -9.12 30.51 -0.20
N THR A 361 -8.42 29.81 0.71
CA THR A 361 -7.04 29.35 0.41
C THR A 361 -6.84 27.96 -0.24
N SER A 362 -7.79 27.00 -0.18
CA SER A 362 -7.59 25.66 -0.82
C SER A 362 -8.75 25.29 -1.76
N LYS A 363 -8.41 24.81 -2.97
CA LYS A 363 -9.39 24.43 -4.00
C LYS A 363 -10.06 23.10 -3.62
N THR A 364 -11.35 22.94 -3.89
CA THR A 364 -12.07 21.68 -3.59
C THR A 364 -11.44 20.50 -4.32
N VAL A 365 -11.04 20.66 -5.58
CA VAL A 365 -10.34 19.63 -6.36
C VAL A 365 -9.07 19.11 -5.68
N LYS A 366 -8.36 19.97 -4.93
CA LYS A 366 -7.16 19.57 -4.20
C LYS A 366 -7.48 18.61 -3.07
N LEU A 367 -8.57 18.85 -2.33
CA LEU A 367 -9.02 17.95 -1.26
C LEU A 367 -9.44 16.58 -1.82
N PHE A 368 -10.07 16.56 -3.01
CA PHE A 368 -10.40 15.30 -3.70
C PHE A 368 -9.14 14.56 -4.15
N ASP A 369 -8.14 15.28 -4.65
CA ASP A 369 -6.85 14.70 -4.99
C ASP A 369 -6.06 14.25 -3.75
N ASP A 370 -6.19 14.93 -2.60
CA ASP A 370 -5.63 14.49 -1.32
C ASP A 370 -6.27 13.18 -0.85
N LEU A 371 -7.60 13.08 -0.96
CA LEU A 371 -8.35 11.85 -0.70
C LEU A 371 -7.89 10.72 -1.63
N SER A 372 -7.79 10.99 -2.93
CA SER A 372 -7.28 10.01 -3.90
C SER A 372 -5.85 9.60 -3.58
N ASN A 373 -4.99 10.54 -3.18
CA ASN A 373 -3.59 10.27 -2.85
C ASN A 373 -3.43 9.39 -1.61
N GLU A 374 -4.20 9.64 -0.54
CA GLU A 374 -4.16 8.79 0.66
C GLU A 374 -4.54 7.35 0.36
N ILE A 375 -5.56 7.13 -0.48
CA ILE A 375 -5.97 5.78 -0.88
C ILE A 375 -4.91 5.16 -1.80
N CYS A 376 -4.48 5.86 -2.84
CA CYS A 376 -3.58 5.31 -3.87
C CYS A 376 -2.18 4.99 -3.34
N CYS A 377 -1.63 5.82 -2.42
CA CYS A 377 -0.34 5.53 -1.80
C CYS A 377 -0.32 4.20 -1.03
N ALA A 378 -1.48 3.70 -0.61
CA ALA A 378 -1.59 2.41 0.04
C ALA A 378 -2.07 1.32 -0.93
N ALA A 379 -3.09 1.60 -1.75
CA ALA A 379 -3.67 0.64 -2.67
C ALA A 379 -2.70 0.21 -3.77
N ASP A 380 -1.98 1.15 -4.40
CA ASP A 380 -1.06 0.83 -5.50
C ASP A 380 0.14 0.00 -4.99
N LEU A 381 0.64 0.34 -3.81
CA LEU A 381 1.67 -0.44 -3.10
C LEU A 381 1.17 -1.85 -2.78
N THR A 382 -0.04 -1.96 -2.20
CA THR A 382 -0.66 -3.24 -1.87
C THR A 382 -0.84 -4.11 -3.11
N GLU A 383 -1.26 -3.54 -4.23
CA GLU A 383 -1.38 -4.26 -5.50
C GLU A 383 -0.02 -4.78 -5.99
N CYS A 384 1.03 -3.97 -5.88
CA CYS A 384 2.39 -4.40 -6.21
C CYS A 384 2.84 -5.58 -5.33
N VAL A 385 2.59 -5.53 -4.03
CA VAL A 385 2.88 -6.63 -3.10
C VAL A 385 2.06 -7.88 -3.43
N ARG A 386 0.76 -7.71 -3.73
CA ARG A 386 -0.16 -8.80 -4.08
C ARG A 386 0.33 -9.60 -5.28
N CYS A 387 0.88 -8.91 -6.29
CA CYS A 387 1.33 -9.52 -7.54
C CYS A 387 2.78 -10.04 -7.48
N LEU A 388 3.66 -9.40 -6.71
CA LEU A 388 5.10 -9.67 -6.79
C LEU A 388 5.68 -10.33 -5.54
N HIS A 389 5.13 -10.12 -4.34
CA HIS A 389 5.82 -10.53 -3.12
C HIS A 389 6.01 -12.07 -3.04
N PRO A 390 7.22 -12.57 -2.67
CA PRO A 390 7.50 -14.00 -2.65
C PRO A 390 6.73 -14.76 -1.55
N GLY A 391 6.53 -14.13 -0.39
CA GLY A 391 5.81 -14.71 0.75
C GLY A 391 4.29 -14.72 0.55
N THR A 392 3.69 -15.91 0.59
CA THR A 392 2.24 -16.11 0.39
C THR A 392 1.38 -15.45 1.46
N GLU A 393 1.92 -15.27 2.67
CA GLU A 393 1.22 -14.55 3.74
C GLU A 393 1.03 -13.07 3.41
N TYR A 394 2.05 -12.44 2.81
CA TYR A 394 1.98 -11.05 2.36
C TYR A 394 1.04 -10.90 1.16
N THR A 395 1.13 -11.78 0.16
CA THR A 395 0.23 -11.71 -1.00
C THR A 395 -1.23 -11.92 -0.59
N SER A 396 -1.49 -12.83 0.36
CA SER A 396 -2.84 -13.06 0.90
C SER A 396 -3.36 -11.88 1.72
N ALA A 397 -2.51 -11.27 2.55
CA ALA A 397 -2.86 -10.07 3.31
C ALA A 397 -3.12 -8.87 2.39
N ALA A 398 -2.29 -8.73 1.34
CA ALA A 398 -2.43 -7.71 0.32
C ALA A 398 -3.70 -7.90 -0.52
N GLU A 399 -4.05 -9.13 -0.92
CA GLU A 399 -5.31 -9.44 -1.62
C GLU A 399 -6.53 -8.99 -0.80
N LYS A 400 -6.55 -9.32 0.50
CA LYS A 400 -7.62 -8.87 1.41
C LYS A 400 -7.66 -7.35 1.53
N SER A 401 -6.50 -6.72 1.69
CA SER A 401 -6.38 -5.26 1.80
C SER A 401 -6.85 -4.55 0.53
N MET A 402 -6.51 -5.07 -0.65
CA MET A 402 -6.92 -4.52 -1.95
C MET A 402 -8.44 -4.62 -2.17
N HIS A 403 -9.06 -5.72 -1.72
CA HIS A 403 -10.51 -5.84 -1.72
C HIS A 403 -11.18 -4.76 -0.85
N GLU A 404 -10.65 -4.51 0.36
CA GLU A 404 -11.15 -3.44 1.23
C GLU A 404 -10.96 -2.04 0.62
N TYR A 405 -9.82 -1.76 -0.03
CA TYR A 405 -9.62 -0.49 -0.74
C TYR A 405 -10.57 -0.32 -1.93
N THR A 406 -10.85 -1.39 -2.67
CA THR A 406 -11.84 -1.37 -3.76
C THR A 406 -13.22 -0.97 -3.23
N LEU A 407 -13.66 -1.57 -2.12
CA LEU A 407 -14.93 -1.21 -1.49
C LEU A 407 -14.93 0.23 -0.95
N LEU A 408 -13.80 0.69 -0.39
CA LEU A 408 -13.66 2.04 0.13
C LEU A 408 -13.81 3.10 -0.98
N VAL A 409 -13.11 2.92 -2.10
CA VAL A 409 -13.21 3.83 -3.26
C VAL A 409 -14.64 3.90 -3.77
N GLU A 410 -15.30 2.75 -3.94
CA GLU A 410 -16.68 2.73 -4.42
C GLU A 410 -17.67 3.34 -3.42
N SER A 411 -17.40 3.24 -2.11
CA SER A 411 -18.20 3.92 -1.10
C SER A 411 -18.11 5.45 -1.22
N TYR A 412 -16.94 5.98 -1.57
CA TYR A 412 -16.74 7.41 -1.79
C TYR A 412 -17.32 7.86 -3.14
N ASN A 413 -17.12 7.10 -4.21
CA ASN A 413 -17.67 7.40 -5.55
C ASN A 413 -19.21 7.31 -5.61
N THR A 414 -19.86 6.73 -4.59
CA THR A 414 -21.32 6.68 -4.47
C THR A 414 -21.89 7.70 -3.46
N ASN A 415 -21.04 8.51 -2.83
CA ASN A 415 -21.40 9.53 -1.85
C ASN A 415 -21.91 10.83 -2.52
N ALA A 416 -23.22 11.08 -2.40
CA ALA A 416 -23.88 12.24 -3.01
C ALA A 416 -23.34 13.59 -2.50
N LYS A 417 -22.93 13.69 -1.23
CA LYS A 417 -22.43 14.95 -0.67
C LYS A 417 -21.09 15.34 -1.30
N LEU A 418 -20.20 14.36 -1.49
CA LEU A 418 -18.93 14.58 -2.16
C LEU A 418 -19.16 15.00 -3.62
N TYR A 419 -20.01 14.27 -4.34
CA TYR A 419 -20.35 14.60 -5.72
C TYR A 419 -20.89 16.03 -5.87
N GLU A 420 -21.88 16.43 -5.07
CA GLU A 420 -22.45 17.78 -5.12
C GLU A 420 -21.43 18.85 -4.71
N ALA A 421 -20.59 18.59 -3.69
CA ALA A 421 -19.54 19.53 -3.29
C ALA A 421 -18.53 19.78 -4.42
N LEU A 422 -18.10 18.71 -5.11
CA LEU A 422 -17.18 18.81 -6.24
C LEU A 422 -17.85 19.49 -7.44
N LYS A 423 -19.08 19.12 -7.78
CA LYS A 423 -19.84 19.71 -8.89
C LYS A 423 -20.06 21.20 -8.68
N ASN A 424 -20.52 21.62 -7.50
CA ASN A 424 -20.74 23.02 -7.15
C ASN A 424 -19.44 23.83 -7.12
N SER A 425 -18.28 23.19 -6.93
CA SER A 425 -16.99 23.88 -6.97
C SER A 425 -16.66 24.46 -8.35
N LEU A 426 -17.19 23.88 -9.44
CA LEU A 426 -16.98 24.41 -10.81
C LEU A 426 -17.55 25.82 -10.99
N GLU A 427 -18.62 26.13 -10.25
CA GLU A 427 -19.26 27.45 -10.28
C GLU A 427 -18.73 28.33 -9.14
N THR A 428 -18.75 27.81 -7.91
CA THR A 428 -18.41 28.59 -6.70
C THR A 428 -16.92 28.97 -6.60
N GLN A 429 -16.02 28.21 -7.24
CA GLN A 429 -14.58 28.49 -7.26
C GLN A 429 -14.07 28.84 -8.66
N ARG A 430 -14.95 29.14 -9.63
CA ARG A 430 -14.60 29.27 -11.06
C ARG A 430 -13.39 30.17 -11.34
N GLU A 431 -13.27 31.29 -10.65
CA GLU A 431 -12.17 32.27 -10.83
C GLU A 431 -10.81 31.77 -10.35
N GLN A 432 -10.78 30.72 -9.51
CA GLN A 432 -9.57 30.11 -8.94
C GLN A 432 -9.10 28.88 -9.73
N LEU A 433 -9.93 28.35 -10.63
CA LEU A 433 -9.68 27.10 -11.35
C LEU A 433 -8.97 27.38 -12.68
N ASN A 434 -7.84 26.70 -12.91
CA ASN A 434 -7.16 26.60 -14.20
C ASN A 434 -7.71 25.41 -15.02
N GLU A 435 -7.20 25.21 -16.23
CA GLU A 435 -7.65 24.12 -17.11
C GLU A 435 -7.39 22.72 -16.54
N VAL A 436 -6.26 22.53 -15.84
CA VAL A 436 -5.91 21.27 -15.19
C VAL A 436 -6.85 20.98 -14.03
N ASP A 437 -7.21 21.99 -13.24
CA ASP A 437 -8.21 21.88 -12.17
C ASP A 437 -9.56 21.43 -12.74
N ILE A 438 -10.04 22.12 -13.78
CA ILE A 438 -11.35 21.84 -14.40
C ILE A 438 -11.36 20.42 -14.96
N ARG A 439 -10.31 20.01 -15.66
CA ARG A 439 -10.21 18.65 -16.19
C ARG A 439 -10.19 17.61 -15.08
N THR A 440 -9.40 17.83 -14.03
CA THR A 440 -9.30 16.90 -12.90
C THR A 440 -10.65 16.77 -12.19
N ILE A 441 -11.38 17.87 -12.01
CA ILE A 441 -12.77 17.85 -11.51
C ILE A 441 -13.67 17.03 -12.45
N GLN A 442 -13.59 17.25 -13.76
CA GLN A 442 -14.40 16.51 -14.73
C GLN A 442 -14.11 14.99 -14.72
N LEU A 443 -12.85 14.60 -14.56
CA LEU A 443 -12.45 13.20 -14.43
C LEU A 443 -13.08 12.57 -13.18
N PHE A 444 -12.91 13.20 -12.02
CA PHE A 444 -13.57 12.75 -10.78
C PHE A 444 -15.10 12.67 -10.95
N LEU A 445 -15.75 13.71 -11.47
CA LEU A 445 -17.20 13.69 -11.69
C LEU A 445 -17.62 12.54 -12.61
N LYS A 446 -16.83 12.22 -13.65
CA LYS A 446 -17.09 11.04 -14.48
C LYS A 446 -16.88 9.73 -13.73
N ASP A 447 -15.94 9.64 -12.81
CA ASP A 447 -15.79 8.46 -11.95
C ASP A 447 -17.03 8.28 -11.06
N PHE A 448 -17.55 9.34 -10.43
CA PHE A 448 -18.83 9.31 -9.71
C PHE A 448 -19.98 8.83 -10.60
N GLU A 449 -20.12 9.40 -11.80
CA GLU A 449 -21.16 9.03 -12.76
C GLU A 449 -21.04 7.56 -13.19
N GLN A 450 -19.81 7.10 -13.48
CA GLN A 450 -19.50 5.72 -13.85
C GLN A 450 -19.60 4.73 -12.69
N SER A 451 -19.58 5.20 -11.44
CA SER A 451 -19.91 4.43 -10.23
C SER A 451 -21.40 4.49 -9.88
N GLY A 452 -22.24 5.07 -10.75
CA GLY A 452 -23.69 5.08 -10.57
C GLY A 452 -24.17 6.06 -9.50
N ILE A 453 -23.49 7.19 -9.29
CA ILE A 453 -23.90 8.22 -8.31
C ILE A 453 -25.34 8.71 -8.51
N HIS A 454 -25.82 8.70 -9.76
CA HIS A 454 -27.15 9.12 -10.18
C HIS A 454 -28.24 8.08 -9.86
N LEU A 455 -27.86 6.88 -9.44
CA LEU A 455 -28.79 5.78 -9.20
C LEU A 455 -29.50 5.91 -7.84
N PRO A 456 -30.72 5.36 -7.70
CA PRO A 456 -31.34 5.13 -6.40
C PRO A 456 -30.47 4.24 -5.48
N TYR A 457 -30.70 4.32 -4.16
CA TYR A 457 -29.87 3.65 -3.14
C TYR A 457 -29.76 2.13 -3.33
N ASP A 458 -30.86 1.47 -3.65
CA ASP A 458 -30.92 0.03 -3.94
C ASP A 458 -30.02 -0.35 -5.13
N LYS A 459 -30.07 0.46 -6.20
CA LYS A 459 -29.23 0.28 -7.38
C LYS A 459 -27.75 0.60 -7.13
N LYS A 460 -27.43 1.57 -6.25
CA LYS A 460 -26.04 1.82 -5.81
C LYS A 460 -25.46 0.63 -5.03
N SER A 461 -26.23 0.05 -4.12
CA SER A 461 -25.82 -1.16 -3.40
C SER A 461 -25.59 -2.33 -4.37
N GLN A 462 -26.43 -2.45 -5.39
CA GLN A 462 -26.24 -3.43 -6.45
C GLN A 462 -24.96 -3.17 -7.26
N PHE A 463 -24.66 -1.91 -7.60
CA PHE A 463 -23.42 -1.53 -8.27
C PHE A 463 -22.19 -2.00 -7.48
N VAL A 464 -22.10 -1.66 -6.19
CA VAL A 464 -20.97 -2.04 -5.32
C VAL A 464 -20.80 -3.57 -5.26
N LYS A 465 -21.89 -4.32 -5.15
CA LYS A 465 -21.85 -5.80 -5.15
C LYS A 465 -21.33 -6.37 -6.48
N ILE A 466 -21.75 -5.79 -7.61
CA ILE A 466 -21.28 -6.21 -8.93
C ILE A 466 -19.79 -5.88 -9.10
N SER A 467 -19.34 -4.70 -8.69
CA SER A 467 -17.91 -4.33 -8.71
C SER A 467 -17.04 -5.30 -7.91
N GLY A 468 -17.46 -5.67 -6.69
CA GLY A 468 -16.77 -6.71 -5.91
C GLY A 468 -16.74 -8.07 -6.61
N SER A 469 -17.83 -8.45 -7.28
CA SER A 469 -17.88 -9.71 -8.05
C SER A 469 -16.96 -9.68 -9.27
N ILE A 470 -16.81 -8.53 -9.94
CA ILE A 470 -15.87 -8.36 -11.05
C ILE A 470 -14.43 -8.57 -10.57
N PHE A 471 -14.07 -7.99 -9.42
CA PHE A 471 -12.75 -8.18 -8.80
C PHE A 471 -12.51 -9.66 -8.49
N ASP A 472 -13.41 -10.30 -7.73
CA ASP A 472 -13.24 -11.68 -7.29
C ASP A 472 -13.16 -12.67 -8.47
N THR A 473 -14.03 -12.51 -9.47
CA THR A 473 -14.03 -13.37 -10.67
C THR A 473 -12.81 -13.10 -11.53
N GLY A 474 -12.36 -11.85 -11.67
CA GLY A 474 -11.15 -11.48 -12.40
C GLY A 474 -9.90 -12.07 -11.78
N SER A 475 -9.72 -11.95 -10.46
CA SER A 475 -8.60 -12.56 -9.72
C SER A 475 -8.57 -14.07 -9.90
N LYS A 476 -9.72 -14.75 -9.81
CA LYS A 476 -9.82 -16.20 -10.03
C LYS A 476 -9.48 -16.60 -11.47
N PHE A 477 -9.95 -15.84 -12.46
CA PHE A 477 -9.65 -16.10 -13.87
C PHE A 477 -8.13 -16.07 -14.13
N ILE A 478 -7.44 -15.02 -13.66
CA ILE A 478 -5.98 -14.88 -13.78
C ILE A 478 -5.27 -16.05 -13.08
N ALA A 479 -5.62 -16.30 -11.82
CA ALA A 479 -4.99 -17.36 -11.03
C ALA A 479 -5.15 -18.75 -11.65
N GLU A 480 -6.29 -19.05 -12.29
CA GLU A 480 -6.48 -20.31 -13.02
C GLU A 480 -5.79 -20.31 -14.40
N ALA A 481 -5.62 -19.15 -15.04
CA ALA A 481 -5.06 -19.01 -16.39
C ALA A 481 -3.56 -19.31 -16.45
N GLU A 482 -2.86 -19.14 -15.34
CA GLU A 482 -1.42 -19.34 -15.21
C GLU A 482 -1.05 -20.74 -14.72
N LYS A 483 -2.03 -21.56 -14.30
CA LYS A 483 -1.75 -22.90 -13.79
C LYS A 483 -1.18 -23.81 -14.88
N PRO A 484 -0.12 -24.59 -14.57
CA PRO A 484 0.37 -25.63 -15.46
C PRO A 484 -0.70 -26.70 -15.74
N VAL A 485 -0.69 -27.28 -16.95
CA VAL A 485 -1.58 -28.38 -17.32
C VAL A 485 -0.96 -29.72 -16.95
N CYS A 486 -1.66 -30.51 -16.14
CA CYS A 486 -1.23 -31.87 -15.83
C CYS A 486 -1.37 -32.79 -17.06
N VAL A 487 -0.32 -33.55 -17.37
CA VAL A 487 -0.29 -34.51 -18.47
C VAL A 487 -0.38 -35.92 -17.92
N ASN A 488 -1.14 -36.83 -18.55
CA ASN A 488 -1.23 -38.21 -18.08
C ASN A 488 0.01 -39.06 -18.47
N LEU A 489 0.23 -40.20 -17.80
CA LEU A 489 1.42 -41.03 -18.01
C LEU A 489 1.60 -41.56 -19.45
N LEU A 490 0.50 -41.87 -20.15
CA LEU A 490 0.55 -42.38 -21.52
C LEU A 490 1.03 -41.29 -22.49
N GLU A 491 0.49 -40.09 -22.36
CA GLU A 491 0.89 -38.93 -23.17
C GLU A 491 2.33 -38.52 -22.90
N ARG A 492 2.77 -38.52 -21.63
CA ARG A 492 4.16 -38.27 -21.25
C ARG A 492 5.13 -39.19 -21.99
N ARG A 493 4.83 -40.50 -22.01
CA ARG A 493 5.66 -41.48 -22.71
C ARG A 493 5.63 -41.31 -24.22
N LYS A 494 4.47 -40.97 -24.78
CA LYS A 494 4.29 -40.82 -26.23
C LYS A 494 5.01 -39.59 -26.79
N TYR A 495 4.95 -38.45 -26.09
CA TYR A 495 5.46 -37.17 -26.59
C TYR A 495 6.72 -36.68 -25.86
N GLY A 496 7.25 -37.45 -24.90
CA GLY A 496 8.45 -37.08 -24.16
C GLY A 496 8.29 -35.86 -23.27
N SER A 497 7.09 -35.63 -22.72
CA SER A 497 6.80 -34.46 -21.88
C SER A 497 6.98 -34.75 -20.39
N GLY A 498 7.21 -33.69 -19.60
CA GLY A 498 7.13 -33.73 -18.15
C GLY A 498 5.71 -33.96 -17.62
N SER A 499 5.57 -34.03 -16.30
CA SER A 499 4.28 -34.19 -15.62
C SER A 499 3.32 -33.02 -15.83
N TYR A 500 3.86 -31.85 -16.16
CA TYR A 500 3.13 -30.60 -16.34
C TYR A 500 3.61 -29.87 -17.59
N LEU A 501 2.69 -29.23 -18.31
CA LEU A 501 2.97 -28.25 -19.35
C LEU A 501 2.78 -26.84 -18.77
N THR A 502 3.83 -26.04 -18.80
CA THR A 502 3.80 -24.60 -18.50
C THR A 502 3.59 -23.74 -19.75
N GLY A 503 3.59 -24.36 -20.92
CA GLY A 503 3.32 -23.74 -22.22
C GLY A 503 3.39 -24.77 -23.35
N PRO A 504 3.01 -24.39 -24.58
CA PRO A 504 3.16 -25.23 -25.77
C PRO A 504 4.64 -25.51 -26.07
N THR A 505 4.94 -26.70 -26.60
CA THR A 505 6.29 -27.04 -27.06
C THR A 505 6.50 -26.52 -28.48
N THR A 506 7.38 -25.54 -28.65
CA THR A 506 7.50 -24.78 -29.90
C THR A 506 8.80 -25.01 -30.65
N SER A 507 9.75 -25.78 -30.10
CA SER A 507 11.09 -26.00 -30.66
C SER A 507 11.32 -27.37 -31.29
N THR A 508 10.37 -28.30 -31.14
CA THR A 508 10.50 -29.67 -31.67
C THR A 508 10.18 -29.75 -33.16
N LEU A 509 10.91 -30.59 -33.88
CA LEU A 509 10.66 -30.89 -35.30
C LEU A 509 9.34 -31.67 -35.52
N SER A 510 8.89 -32.42 -34.50
CA SER A 510 7.69 -33.25 -34.60
C SER A 510 6.41 -32.39 -34.61
N THR A 511 5.76 -32.28 -35.77
CA THR A 511 4.44 -31.64 -35.94
C THR A 511 3.41 -32.22 -34.99
N ALA A 512 3.38 -33.55 -34.83
CA ALA A 512 2.47 -34.24 -33.91
C ALA A 512 2.67 -33.80 -32.44
N SER A 513 3.92 -33.60 -32.02
CA SER A 513 4.24 -33.16 -30.65
C SER A 513 3.87 -31.69 -30.42
N ARG A 514 4.14 -30.81 -31.41
CA ARG A 514 3.70 -29.40 -31.38
C ARG A 514 2.18 -29.31 -31.26
N LYS A 515 1.46 -29.96 -32.19
CA LYS A 515 -0.02 -30.00 -32.22
C LYS A 515 -0.61 -30.50 -30.92
N TRP A 516 -0.11 -31.62 -30.39
CA TRP A 516 -0.59 -32.17 -29.13
C TRP A 516 -0.33 -31.21 -27.95
N SER A 517 0.90 -30.71 -27.80
CA SER A 517 1.24 -29.84 -26.65
C SER A 517 0.41 -28.55 -26.66
N TYR A 518 0.21 -27.95 -27.84
CA TYR A 518 -0.62 -26.76 -28.01
C TYR A 518 -2.08 -27.05 -27.67
N ALA A 519 -2.67 -28.08 -28.28
CA ALA A 519 -4.06 -28.46 -28.06
C ALA A 519 -4.34 -28.84 -26.60
N THR A 520 -3.38 -29.48 -25.92
CA THR A 520 -3.50 -29.84 -24.51
C THR A 520 -3.35 -28.62 -23.61
N TYR A 521 -2.41 -27.72 -23.89
CA TYR A 521 -2.18 -26.54 -23.07
C TYR A 521 -3.33 -25.52 -23.17
N TYR A 522 -3.84 -25.29 -24.37
CA TYR A 522 -4.95 -24.37 -24.66
C TYR A 522 -6.30 -25.08 -24.77
N ARG A 523 -6.47 -26.28 -24.22
CA ARG A 523 -7.75 -26.98 -24.32
C ARG A 523 -8.87 -26.19 -23.64
N HIS A 524 -10.08 -26.27 -24.19
CA HIS A 524 -11.28 -25.73 -23.54
C HIS A 524 -11.43 -26.23 -22.09
N SER A 525 -11.70 -25.29 -21.19
CA SER A 525 -11.89 -25.53 -19.76
C SER A 525 -13.24 -24.99 -19.35
N ALA A 526 -14.12 -25.87 -18.87
CA ALA A 526 -15.46 -25.48 -18.41
C ALA A 526 -15.41 -24.49 -17.24
N LEU A 527 -14.39 -24.62 -16.37
CA LEU A 527 -14.17 -23.67 -15.27
C LEU A 527 -13.80 -22.29 -15.82
N GLN A 528 -12.86 -22.21 -16.76
CA GLN A 528 -12.44 -20.91 -17.32
C GLN A 528 -13.55 -20.27 -18.17
N GLU A 529 -14.29 -21.04 -18.95
CA GLU A 529 -15.48 -20.55 -19.67
C GLU A 529 -16.50 -19.98 -18.68
N SER A 530 -16.76 -20.67 -17.56
CA SER A 530 -17.66 -20.19 -16.51
C SER A 530 -17.18 -18.89 -15.87
N LEU A 531 -15.89 -18.79 -15.53
CA LEU A 531 -15.31 -17.59 -14.93
C LEU A 531 -15.37 -16.41 -15.91
N LEU A 532 -14.99 -16.63 -17.17
CA LEU A 532 -15.02 -15.58 -18.19
C LEU A 532 -16.45 -15.13 -18.51
N ARG A 533 -17.41 -16.06 -18.64
CA ARG A 533 -18.83 -15.72 -18.81
C ARG A 533 -19.39 -14.95 -17.63
N GLN A 534 -19.00 -15.31 -16.40
CA GLN A 534 -19.39 -14.57 -15.20
C GLN A 534 -18.80 -13.14 -15.22
N LEU A 535 -17.52 -12.99 -15.57
CA LEU A 535 -16.87 -11.69 -15.70
C LEU A 535 -17.58 -10.80 -16.74
N ILE A 536 -17.85 -11.34 -17.93
CA ILE A 536 -18.59 -10.67 -19.01
C ILE A 536 -19.99 -10.27 -18.52
N SER A 537 -20.70 -11.18 -17.85
CA SER A 537 -22.04 -10.91 -17.31
C SER A 537 -22.06 -9.79 -16.29
N CYS A 538 -21.13 -9.82 -15.32
CA CYS A 538 -21.02 -8.77 -14.31
C CYS A 538 -20.68 -7.41 -14.95
N ARG A 539 -19.72 -7.38 -15.88
CA ARG A 539 -19.33 -6.15 -16.61
C ARG A 539 -20.45 -5.58 -17.47
N HIS A 540 -21.17 -6.44 -18.19
CA HIS A 540 -22.30 -6.04 -19.02
C HIS A 540 -23.42 -5.44 -18.15
N ARG A 541 -23.80 -6.13 -17.07
CA ARG A 541 -24.83 -5.64 -16.14
C ARG A 541 -24.43 -4.35 -15.43
N LEU A 542 -23.14 -4.17 -15.11
CA LEU A 542 -22.62 -2.92 -14.55
C LEU A 542 -22.77 -1.76 -15.54
N ALA A 543 -22.47 -2.01 -16.82
CA ALA A 543 -22.61 -1.01 -17.87
C ALA A 543 -24.08 -0.61 -18.07
N GLU A 544 -25.00 -1.57 -18.17
CA GLU A 544 -26.44 -1.29 -18.28
C GLU A 544 -26.97 -0.51 -17.07
N LEU A 545 -26.54 -0.91 -15.87
CA LEU A 545 -26.93 -0.26 -14.62
C LEU A 545 -26.53 1.22 -14.58
N THR A 546 -25.43 1.58 -15.25
CA THR A 546 -24.89 2.94 -15.31
C THR A 546 -25.24 3.69 -16.60
N GLY A 547 -26.15 3.14 -17.41
CA GLY A 547 -26.72 3.80 -18.59
C GLY A 547 -25.95 3.59 -19.90
N PHE A 548 -25.01 2.64 -19.96
CA PHE A 548 -24.28 2.30 -21.19
C PHE A 548 -24.87 1.07 -21.88
N LYS A 549 -24.82 1.03 -23.21
CA LYS A 549 -25.29 -0.12 -24.01
C LYS A 549 -24.53 -1.40 -23.69
N THR A 550 -23.20 -1.32 -23.58
CA THR A 550 -22.33 -2.46 -23.25
C THR A 550 -21.12 -1.99 -22.46
N TYR A 551 -20.36 -2.92 -21.87
CA TYR A 551 -19.13 -2.59 -21.17
C TYR A 551 -18.09 -1.95 -22.08
N ALA A 552 -17.99 -2.39 -23.34
CA ALA A 552 -17.10 -1.78 -24.31
C ALA A 552 -17.44 -0.31 -24.59
N HIS A 553 -18.72 0.07 -24.66
CA HIS A 553 -19.13 1.47 -24.82
C HIS A 553 -18.74 2.33 -23.63
N ARG A 554 -18.82 1.78 -22.40
CA ARG A 554 -18.35 2.44 -21.18
C ARG A 554 -16.83 2.59 -21.18
N ALA A 555 -16.09 1.56 -21.57
CA ALA A 555 -14.64 1.50 -21.50
C ALA A 555 -13.93 2.51 -22.42
N GLN A 556 -14.54 2.93 -23.53
CA GLN A 556 -13.92 3.84 -24.50
C GLN A 556 -13.88 5.31 -24.07
N MET A 557 -14.53 5.68 -22.95
CA MET A 557 -14.51 7.06 -22.48
C MET A 557 -13.07 7.56 -22.30
N PHE A 558 -12.80 8.75 -22.84
CA PHE A 558 -11.52 9.44 -22.82
C PHE A 558 -10.35 8.79 -23.57
N SER A 559 -10.52 7.58 -24.14
CA SER A 559 -9.54 6.97 -25.03
C SER A 559 -9.29 7.84 -26.28
N ILE A 560 -8.17 7.62 -26.96
CA ILE A 560 -7.79 8.31 -28.20
C ILE A 560 -8.85 8.11 -29.28
N LEU A 561 -9.37 6.88 -29.45
CA LEU A 561 -10.41 6.59 -30.44
C LEU A 561 -11.80 7.05 -29.94
N GLY A 562 -12.06 6.96 -28.64
CA GLY A 562 -13.20 7.60 -27.96
C GLY A 562 -14.56 6.92 -28.12
N SER A 563 -14.70 5.88 -28.95
CA SER A 563 -15.96 5.12 -29.09
C SER A 563 -15.75 3.68 -29.55
N TYR A 564 -16.74 2.82 -29.27
CA TYR A 564 -16.78 1.42 -29.71
C TYR A 564 -16.63 1.30 -31.23
N ASP A 565 -17.44 2.07 -31.97
CA ASP A 565 -17.47 2.00 -33.45
C ASP A 565 -16.11 2.35 -34.06
N ARG A 566 -15.43 3.36 -33.51
CA ARG A 566 -14.10 3.78 -34.00
C ARG A 566 -13.02 2.76 -33.66
N ALA A 567 -13.08 2.16 -32.48
CA ALA A 567 -12.18 1.06 -32.11
C ALA A 567 -12.39 -0.15 -33.03
N HIS A 568 -13.63 -0.54 -33.28
CA HIS A 568 -13.98 -1.63 -34.19
C HIS A 568 -13.53 -1.32 -35.63
N GLU A 569 -13.80 -0.11 -36.14
CA GLU A 569 -13.36 0.35 -37.46
C GLU A 569 -11.82 0.33 -37.60
N PHE A 570 -11.10 0.79 -36.58
CA PHE A 570 -9.64 0.77 -36.56
C PHE A 570 -9.09 -0.66 -36.66
N ILE A 571 -9.58 -1.58 -35.81
CA ILE A 571 -9.12 -2.97 -35.79
C ILE A 571 -9.44 -3.67 -37.13
N THR A 572 -10.66 -3.50 -37.64
CA THR A 572 -11.07 -4.11 -38.92
C THR A 572 -10.33 -3.51 -40.12
N SER A 573 -9.95 -2.23 -40.07
CA SER A 573 -9.10 -1.60 -41.08
C SER A 573 -7.69 -2.22 -41.10
N ILE A 574 -7.09 -2.48 -39.93
CA ILE A 574 -5.81 -3.19 -39.83
C ILE A 574 -5.93 -4.60 -40.41
N ILE A 575 -6.97 -5.35 -40.03
CA ILE A 575 -7.22 -6.71 -40.55
C ILE A 575 -7.28 -6.70 -42.08
N LYS A 576 -8.04 -5.76 -42.66
CA LYS A 576 -8.18 -5.64 -44.12
C LYS A 576 -6.86 -5.27 -44.81
N ALA A 577 -6.11 -4.32 -44.23
CA ALA A 577 -4.89 -3.80 -44.84
C ALA A 577 -3.68 -4.76 -44.73
N CYS A 578 -3.55 -5.48 -43.60
CA CYS A 578 -2.44 -6.40 -43.37
C CYS A 578 -2.62 -7.78 -44.00
N ARG A 579 -3.87 -8.19 -44.31
CA ARG A 579 -4.18 -9.52 -44.86
C ARG A 579 -3.34 -9.92 -46.07
N PRO A 580 -3.18 -9.10 -47.13
CA PRO A 580 -2.39 -9.50 -48.29
C PRO A 580 -0.91 -9.75 -47.97
N SER A 581 -0.35 -9.02 -46.99
CA SER A 581 1.04 -9.23 -46.54
C SER A 581 1.16 -10.50 -45.69
N ALA A 582 0.21 -10.73 -44.79
CA ALA A 582 0.18 -11.94 -43.97
C ALA A 582 -0.01 -13.21 -44.81
N GLU A 583 -0.80 -13.18 -45.88
CA GLU A 583 -0.95 -14.31 -46.82
C GLU A 583 0.36 -14.65 -47.54
N ARG A 584 1.16 -13.63 -47.92
CA ARG A 584 2.51 -13.84 -48.47
C ARG A 584 3.46 -14.43 -47.43
N GLU A 585 3.43 -13.90 -46.21
CA GLU A 585 4.21 -14.40 -45.08
C GLU A 585 3.85 -15.86 -44.75
N LEU A 586 2.57 -16.23 -44.75
CA LEU A 586 2.10 -17.60 -44.56
C LEU A 586 2.56 -18.53 -45.69
N THR A 587 2.63 -18.04 -46.93
CA THR A 587 3.17 -18.81 -48.06
C THR A 587 4.65 -19.15 -47.82
N VAL A 588 5.45 -18.20 -47.34
CA VAL A 588 6.85 -18.44 -46.95
C VAL A 588 6.93 -19.47 -45.82
N LEU A 589 6.08 -19.38 -44.80
CA LEU A 589 6.04 -20.37 -43.72
C LEU A 589 5.60 -21.76 -44.21
N MET A 590 4.75 -21.85 -45.23
CA MET A 590 4.32 -23.12 -45.83
C MET A 590 5.48 -23.79 -46.56
N ASP A 591 6.32 -23.02 -47.25
CA ASP A 591 7.55 -23.54 -47.88
C ASP A 591 8.52 -24.07 -46.81
N VAL A 592 8.68 -23.34 -45.70
CA VAL A 592 9.50 -23.79 -44.57
C VAL A 592 8.93 -25.07 -43.95
N LEU A 593 7.61 -25.18 -43.80
CA LEU A 593 6.95 -26.36 -43.26
C LEU A 593 7.16 -27.57 -44.17
N THR A 594 7.00 -27.41 -45.48
CA THR A 594 7.17 -28.49 -46.47
C THR A 594 8.61 -29.02 -46.49
N GLN A 595 9.60 -28.17 -46.20
CA GLN A 595 11.00 -28.60 -46.03
C GLN A 595 11.23 -29.41 -44.74
N CYS A 596 10.45 -29.16 -43.69
CA CYS A 596 10.56 -29.87 -42.42
C CYS A 596 9.70 -31.14 -42.38
N ASP A 597 8.56 -31.13 -43.05
CA ASP A 597 7.54 -32.17 -43.08
C ASP A 597 6.92 -32.21 -44.49
N PRO A 598 7.50 -33.01 -45.42
CA PRO A 598 7.07 -33.04 -46.82
C PRO A 598 5.61 -33.47 -47.06
N ASP A 599 5.00 -34.14 -46.08
CA ASP A 599 3.61 -34.59 -46.13
C ASP A 599 2.62 -33.52 -45.62
N ALA A 600 3.11 -32.40 -45.07
CA ALA A 600 2.28 -31.33 -44.54
C ALA A 600 1.57 -30.58 -45.67
N THR A 601 0.25 -30.42 -45.53
CA THR A 601 -0.60 -29.75 -46.54
C THR A 601 -1.19 -28.43 -46.06
N LYS A 602 -1.13 -28.14 -44.76
CA LYS A 602 -1.61 -26.92 -44.12
C LYS A 602 -0.76 -26.55 -42.91
N ILE A 603 -0.67 -25.25 -42.65
CA ILE A 603 -0.08 -24.70 -41.43
C ILE A 603 -1.13 -24.78 -40.32
N GLY A 604 -0.77 -25.32 -39.15
CA GLY A 604 -1.59 -25.18 -37.95
C GLY A 604 -1.16 -24.01 -37.06
N GLU A 605 -2.04 -23.58 -36.15
CA GLU A 605 -1.69 -22.56 -35.15
C GLU A 605 -0.48 -22.96 -34.28
N TRP A 606 -0.28 -24.26 -34.05
CA TRP A 606 0.87 -24.82 -33.32
C TRP A 606 2.19 -24.76 -34.10
N ASP A 607 2.15 -24.46 -35.41
CA ASP A 607 3.33 -24.40 -36.26
C ASP A 607 3.91 -22.99 -36.36
N LEU A 608 3.10 -21.94 -36.22
CA LEU A 608 3.51 -20.55 -36.49
C LEU A 608 4.80 -20.16 -35.77
N GLN A 609 4.86 -20.31 -34.44
CA GLN A 609 6.06 -19.94 -33.67
C GLN A 609 7.28 -20.77 -34.05
N PHE A 610 7.10 -22.07 -34.31
CA PHE A 610 8.17 -22.97 -34.73
C PHE A 610 8.72 -22.55 -36.09
N LEU A 611 7.85 -22.36 -37.08
CA LEU A 611 8.22 -22.03 -38.46
C LEU A 611 8.90 -20.66 -38.53
N CYS A 612 8.38 -19.65 -37.83
CA CYS A 612 9.03 -18.34 -37.71
C CYS A 612 10.44 -18.49 -37.10
N SER A 613 10.60 -19.33 -36.08
CA SER A 613 11.91 -19.57 -35.44
C SER A 613 12.89 -20.31 -36.35
N VAL A 614 12.42 -21.28 -37.14
CA VAL A 614 13.23 -22.00 -38.13
C VAL A 614 13.66 -21.06 -39.25
N TYR A 615 12.75 -20.27 -39.79
CA TYR A 615 13.06 -19.27 -40.81
C TYR A 615 14.11 -18.28 -40.30
N ARG A 616 13.87 -17.69 -39.12
CA ARG A 616 14.79 -16.71 -38.53
C ARG A 616 16.20 -17.29 -38.37
N ARG A 617 16.31 -18.53 -37.88
CA ARG A 617 17.60 -19.22 -37.72
C ARG A 617 18.29 -19.50 -39.06
N LYS A 618 17.54 -19.87 -40.11
CA LYS A 618 18.09 -20.16 -41.43
C LYS A 618 18.58 -18.88 -42.14
N VAL A 619 17.79 -17.79 -42.07
CA VAL A 619 18.06 -16.55 -42.81
C VAL A 619 19.03 -15.63 -42.08
N PHE A 620 18.88 -15.46 -40.77
CA PHE A 620 19.67 -14.51 -39.97
C PHE A 620 20.75 -15.19 -39.12
N GLY A 621 20.82 -16.53 -39.13
CA GLY A 621 21.75 -17.29 -38.30
C GLY A 621 21.33 -17.39 -36.83
N SER A 622 22.26 -17.79 -35.97
CA SER A 622 22.02 -17.90 -34.53
C SER A 622 22.28 -16.57 -33.84
N LEU A 623 21.22 -15.83 -33.54
CA LEU A 623 21.29 -14.60 -32.73
C LEU A 623 21.60 -14.86 -31.24
N TYR A 624 21.74 -16.12 -30.82
CA TYR A 624 22.08 -16.48 -29.45
C TYR A 624 23.42 -15.87 -28.99
N ASN A 625 24.39 -15.78 -29.91
CA ASN A 625 25.70 -15.22 -29.59
C ASN A 625 25.61 -13.73 -29.22
N LEU A 626 24.58 -13.02 -29.69
CA LEU A 626 24.40 -11.59 -29.40
C LEU A 626 24.09 -11.31 -27.92
N ARG A 627 23.75 -12.33 -27.13
CA ARG A 627 23.54 -12.20 -25.68
C ARG A 627 24.76 -11.62 -24.96
N GLU A 628 25.97 -11.83 -25.47
CA GLU A 628 27.19 -11.29 -24.88
C GLU A 628 27.24 -9.76 -24.90
N PHE A 629 26.52 -9.11 -25.83
CA PHE A 629 26.47 -7.66 -25.96
C PHE A 629 25.45 -7.00 -25.01
N PHE A 630 24.50 -7.76 -24.47
CA PHE A 630 23.36 -7.26 -23.71
C PHE A 630 23.44 -7.64 -22.24
N THR A 631 24.42 -7.09 -21.52
CA THR A 631 24.42 -7.14 -20.04
C THR A 631 23.48 -6.07 -19.49
N LEU A 632 22.83 -6.35 -18.35
CA LEU A 632 21.95 -5.37 -17.70
C LEU A 632 22.71 -4.07 -17.37
N ARG A 633 24.00 -4.15 -17.00
CA ARG A 633 24.83 -2.94 -16.82
C ARG A 633 24.92 -2.11 -18.10
N ASN A 634 25.25 -2.73 -19.23
CA ASN A 634 25.46 -2.03 -20.49
C ASN A 634 24.15 -1.40 -20.98
N LEU A 635 23.04 -2.12 -20.84
CA LEU A 635 21.70 -1.59 -21.14
C LEU A 635 21.34 -0.39 -20.27
N MET A 636 21.59 -0.45 -18.96
CA MET A 636 21.35 0.68 -18.04
C MET A 636 22.19 1.91 -18.38
N LYS A 637 23.48 1.73 -18.68
CA LYS A 637 24.38 2.82 -19.09
C LYS A 637 23.96 3.42 -20.44
N GLY A 638 23.58 2.58 -21.39
CA GLY A 638 23.08 3.01 -22.69
C GLY A 638 21.81 3.83 -22.55
N LEU A 639 20.87 3.35 -21.75
CA LEU A 639 19.62 4.03 -21.44
C LEU A 639 19.85 5.36 -20.72
N GLU A 640 20.80 5.42 -19.78
CA GLU A 640 21.24 6.67 -19.16
C GLU A 640 21.80 7.63 -20.21
N SER A 641 22.67 7.19 -21.12
CA SER A 641 23.22 8.05 -22.17
C SER A 641 22.15 8.62 -23.10
N VAL A 642 21.08 7.88 -23.33
CA VAL A 642 19.96 8.30 -24.16
C VAL A 642 19.10 9.33 -23.41
N THR A 643 18.68 8.98 -22.19
CA THR A 643 17.81 9.83 -21.35
C THR A 643 18.51 11.09 -20.83
N ASP A 644 19.83 11.07 -20.61
CA ASP A 644 20.63 12.25 -20.30
C ASP A 644 20.55 13.30 -21.41
N LYS A 645 20.61 12.87 -22.67
CA LYS A 645 20.50 13.79 -23.82
C LYS A 645 19.11 14.38 -24.00
N TRP A 646 18.07 13.59 -23.75
CA TRP A 646 16.69 14.03 -23.91
C TRP A 646 16.20 14.88 -22.74
N TYR A 647 16.53 14.46 -21.53
CA TYR A 647 15.89 14.90 -20.29
C TYR A 647 16.87 15.43 -19.25
N GLY A 648 18.17 15.20 -19.42
CA GLY A 648 19.18 15.47 -18.39
C GLY A 648 19.06 14.55 -17.18
N LEU A 649 18.67 13.29 -17.38
CA LEU A 649 18.57 12.29 -16.31
C LEU A 649 19.90 11.55 -16.07
N LYS A 650 20.18 11.27 -14.80
CA LYS A 650 21.31 10.47 -14.31
C LYS A 650 20.82 9.35 -13.42
N PHE A 651 21.53 8.22 -13.45
CA PHE A 651 21.12 7.00 -12.78
C PHE A 651 22.07 6.66 -11.63
N VAL A 652 21.58 6.68 -10.39
CA VAL A 652 22.35 6.26 -9.21
C VAL A 652 21.85 4.90 -8.74
N LEU A 653 22.66 3.87 -8.99
CA LEU A 653 22.33 2.49 -8.67
C LEU A 653 22.85 2.09 -7.28
N SER A 654 22.00 1.43 -6.49
CA SER A 654 22.33 0.84 -5.20
C SER A 654 21.54 -0.46 -4.97
N ARG A 655 21.82 -1.13 -3.84
CA ARG A 655 20.96 -2.21 -3.32
C ARG A 655 19.89 -1.58 -2.42
N PRO A 656 18.65 -2.11 -2.40
CA PRO A 656 17.65 -1.74 -1.40
C PRO A 656 18.16 -2.02 0.01
N GLU A 657 17.73 -1.21 0.97
CA GLU A 657 17.98 -1.47 2.39
C GLU A 657 17.14 -2.68 2.89
N GLU A 658 17.56 -3.30 3.99
CA GLU A 658 16.83 -4.43 4.56
C GLU A 658 15.41 -4.00 4.98
N GLY A 659 14.40 -4.72 4.50
CA GLY A 659 12.99 -4.40 4.74
C GLY A 659 12.40 -3.30 3.85
N GLU A 660 13.21 -2.57 3.07
CA GLU A 660 12.74 -1.56 2.12
C GLU A 660 11.91 -2.17 0.98
N ILE A 661 12.26 -3.39 0.56
CA ILE A 661 11.49 -4.22 -0.38
C ILE A 661 11.64 -5.69 0.03
N TRP A 662 10.86 -6.58 -0.56
CA TRP A 662 10.99 -8.02 -0.30
C TRP A 662 12.39 -8.55 -0.64
N PRO A 663 12.84 -9.63 0.03
CA PRO A 663 14.13 -10.23 -0.25
C PRO A 663 14.17 -10.81 -1.67
N GLY A 664 15.27 -10.56 -2.37
CA GLY A 664 15.49 -11.10 -3.72
C GLY A 664 16.60 -10.38 -4.48
N ASN A 665 16.81 -10.77 -5.73
CA ASN A 665 17.70 -10.03 -6.62
C ASN A 665 16.99 -8.77 -7.14
N VAL A 666 17.03 -7.71 -6.32
CA VAL A 666 16.45 -6.40 -6.62
C VAL A 666 17.54 -5.35 -6.62
N PHE A 667 17.48 -4.42 -7.58
CA PHE A 667 18.32 -3.22 -7.61
C PHE A 667 17.47 -1.97 -7.40
N LYS A 668 18.01 -0.99 -6.68
CA LYS A 668 17.40 0.32 -6.46
C LYS A 668 18.09 1.33 -7.37
N LEU A 669 17.30 2.02 -8.16
CA LEU A 669 17.74 3.08 -9.05
C LEU A 669 17.11 4.41 -8.58
N ASP A 670 17.93 5.32 -8.07
CA ASP A 670 17.54 6.71 -7.87
C ASP A 670 17.77 7.48 -9.18
N VAL A 671 16.69 8.01 -9.75
CA VAL A 671 16.73 8.80 -10.97
C VAL A 671 16.90 10.26 -10.58
N GLN A 672 17.98 10.88 -11.02
CA GLN A 672 18.32 12.26 -10.67
C GLN A 672 18.29 13.16 -11.90
N SER A 673 17.96 14.44 -11.75
CA SER A 673 18.21 15.44 -12.77
C SER A 673 19.68 15.86 -12.80
N SER A 674 20.06 16.63 -13.82
CA SER A 674 21.43 17.09 -14.05
C SER A 674 22.03 17.93 -12.91
N ASP A 675 21.18 18.51 -12.05
CA ASP A 675 21.54 19.22 -10.82
C ASP A 675 21.63 18.31 -9.58
N SER A 676 21.66 16.98 -9.77
CA SER A 676 21.72 15.96 -8.71
C SER A 676 20.49 15.93 -7.77
N LYS A 677 19.35 16.45 -8.22
CA LYS A 677 18.09 16.35 -7.48
C LYS A 677 17.35 15.05 -7.83
N SER A 678 16.94 14.29 -6.82
CA SER A 678 16.12 13.09 -7.02
C SER A 678 14.77 13.44 -7.66
N MET A 679 14.47 12.74 -8.74
CA MET A 679 13.23 12.80 -9.52
C MET A 679 12.28 11.67 -9.15
N GLY A 680 12.77 10.61 -8.54
CA GLY A 680 12.00 9.45 -8.09
C GLY A 680 12.85 8.18 -8.06
N THR A 681 12.26 7.08 -7.59
CA THR A 681 12.96 5.82 -7.38
C THR A 681 12.32 4.70 -8.20
N ILE A 682 13.16 3.91 -8.87
CA ILE A 682 12.77 2.70 -9.60
C ILE A 682 13.43 1.49 -8.89
N TYR A 683 12.63 0.52 -8.48
CA TYR A 683 13.11 -0.80 -8.08
C TYR A 683 13.08 -1.75 -9.27
N LEU A 684 14.22 -2.31 -9.63
CA LEU A 684 14.36 -3.31 -10.69
C LEU A 684 14.36 -4.70 -10.05
N ASP A 685 13.23 -5.39 -10.09
CA ASP A 685 13.09 -6.76 -9.62
C ASP A 685 13.40 -7.73 -10.77
N VAL A 686 14.66 -8.19 -10.80
CA VAL A 686 15.19 -9.03 -11.88
C VAL A 686 15.01 -10.52 -11.61
N GLN A 687 14.52 -10.91 -10.44
CA GLN A 687 14.46 -12.30 -10.04
C GLN A 687 13.27 -13.02 -10.68
N ASP A 688 13.54 -14.19 -11.22
CA ASP A 688 12.53 -15.16 -11.63
C ASP A 688 12.15 -16.03 -10.43
N ARG A 689 10.85 -16.07 -10.10
CA ARG A 689 10.32 -16.80 -8.94
C ARG A 689 8.93 -17.33 -9.23
N SER A 690 8.62 -18.52 -8.73
CA SER A 690 7.37 -19.24 -9.03
C SER A 690 6.08 -18.50 -8.64
N ASN A 691 6.16 -17.59 -7.66
CA ASN A 691 5.01 -16.86 -7.14
C ASN A 691 4.80 -15.50 -7.85
N LYS A 692 5.66 -15.16 -8.81
CA LYS A 692 5.54 -13.98 -9.67
C LYS A 692 4.65 -14.38 -10.84
N SER A 693 3.35 -14.19 -10.67
CA SER A 693 2.31 -14.56 -11.63
C SER A 693 2.43 -13.81 -12.96
N MET A 694 2.91 -12.56 -12.90
CA MET A 694 2.97 -11.68 -14.05
C MET A 694 4.33 -11.76 -14.76
N GLY A 695 4.29 -11.65 -16.09
CA GLY A 695 5.49 -11.46 -16.92
C GLY A 695 6.19 -10.12 -16.66
N PRO A 696 7.02 -9.64 -17.61
CA PRO A 696 7.52 -8.26 -17.58
C PRO A 696 6.36 -7.28 -17.32
N CYS A 697 6.53 -6.41 -16.32
CA CYS A 697 5.51 -5.42 -15.97
C CYS A 697 6.07 -4.27 -15.12
N HIS A 698 5.29 -3.19 -15.07
CA HIS A 698 5.55 -1.98 -14.31
C HIS A 698 4.43 -1.69 -13.30
N PHE A 699 4.81 -1.36 -12.07
CA PHE A 699 3.90 -0.88 -11.03
C PHE A 699 4.31 0.51 -10.54
N THR A 700 3.37 1.45 -10.48
CA THR A 700 3.56 2.72 -9.78
C THR A 700 3.15 2.56 -8.33
N VAL A 701 4.10 2.44 -7.40
CA VAL A 701 3.83 2.28 -5.95
C VAL A 701 3.38 3.59 -5.30
N ARG A 702 3.89 4.71 -5.80
CA ARG A 702 3.48 6.07 -5.40
C ARG A 702 3.64 6.98 -6.60
N CYS A 703 2.64 7.78 -6.93
CA CYS A 703 2.78 8.75 -8.04
C CYS A 703 3.22 10.13 -7.53
N SER A 704 3.57 10.99 -8.49
CA SER A 704 3.97 12.36 -8.22
C SER A 704 2.76 13.24 -7.87
N LYS A 705 2.99 14.22 -6.99
CA LYS A 705 1.99 15.25 -6.64
C LYS A 705 2.67 16.51 -6.11
N LEU A 706 2.10 17.68 -6.39
CA LEU A 706 2.54 18.94 -5.76
C LEU A 706 1.97 19.08 -4.35
N LEU A 707 2.87 19.25 -3.37
CA LEU A 707 2.53 19.41 -1.95
C LEU A 707 2.25 20.87 -1.58
N ASP A 708 1.68 21.09 -0.39
CA ASP A 708 1.37 22.43 0.14
C ASP A 708 2.59 23.35 0.24
N ASP A 709 3.74 22.79 0.60
CA ASP A 709 5.03 23.48 0.72
C ASP A 709 5.72 23.74 -0.64
N LYS A 710 5.01 23.49 -1.75
CA LYS A 710 5.49 23.62 -3.14
C LYS A 710 6.61 22.65 -3.52
N THR A 711 6.91 21.67 -2.67
CA THR A 711 7.73 20.53 -3.05
C THR A 711 6.88 19.45 -3.73
N TYR A 712 7.53 18.44 -4.28
CA TYR A 712 6.85 17.32 -4.93
C TYR A 712 7.01 16.05 -4.10
N GLN A 713 5.90 15.33 -3.96
CA GLN A 713 5.94 13.91 -3.61
C GLN A 713 6.64 13.17 -4.74
N LEU A 714 7.75 12.50 -4.44
CA LEU A 714 8.53 11.79 -5.46
C LEU A 714 7.91 10.43 -5.80
N PRO A 715 7.78 10.09 -7.09
CA PRO A 715 7.24 8.79 -7.51
C PRO A 715 8.15 7.62 -7.10
N ILE A 716 7.53 6.50 -6.79
CA ILE A 716 8.18 5.21 -6.55
C ILE A 716 7.58 4.20 -7.54
N VAL A 717 8.45 3.50 -8.26
CA VAL A 717 8.08 2.56 -9.32
C VAL A 717 8.78 1.23 -9.09
N VAL A 718 8.13 0.12 -9.43
CA VAL A 718 8.74 -1.21 -9.53
C VAL A 718 8.65 -1.68 -10.96
N VAL A 719 9.79 -1.98 -11.58
CA VAL A 719 9.89 -2.68 -12.85
C VAL A 719 10.28 -4.12 -12.56
N SER A 720 9.42 -5.04 -12.96
CA SER A 720 9.50 -6.46 -12.66
C SER A 720 9.83 -7.22 -13.94
N VAL A 721 11.01 -7.84 -14.00
CA VAL A 721 11.51 -8.52 -15.20
C VAL A 721 12.22 -9.84 -14.83
N PRO A 722 11.74 -11.03 -15.23
CA PRO A 722 12.32 -12.30 -14.77
C PRO A 722 13.60 -12.65 -15.56
N PHE A 723 14.74 -12.06 -15.18
CA PHE A 723 16.02 -12.23 -15.89
C PHE A 723 16.98 -13.21 -15.23
N ALA A 724 16.91 -13.39 -13.91
CA ALA A 724 17.83 -14.21 -13.15
C ALA A 724 17.08 -15.16 -12.20
N SER A 725 17.34 -16.47 -12.29
CA SER A 725 16.80 -17.47 -11.36
C SER A 725 17.49 -17.46 -10.00
N GLU A 726 18.71 -16.95 -9.95
CA GLU A 726 19.54 -16.89 -8.75
C GLU A 726 20.03 -15.45 -8.51
N PHE A 727 20.61 -15.22 -7.33
CA PHE A 727 21.23 -13.93 -7.02
C PHE A 727 22.47 -13.72 -7.89
N GLN A 728 22.49 -12.61 -8.63
CA GLN A 728 23.54 -12.26 -9.57
C GLN A 728 23.83 -10.76 -9.48
N GLU A 729 25.08 -10.38 -9.69
CA GLU A 729 25.47 -8.98 -9.83
C GLU A 729 25.04 -8.43 -11.20
N LEU A 730 24.90 -7.11 -11.30
CA LEU A 730 24.39 -6.41 -12.49
C LEU A 730 25.14 -6.80 -13.79
N ASP A 731 26.44 -7.04 -13.69
CA ASP A 731 27.33 -7.40 -14.81
C ASP A 731 27.16 -8.84 -15.29
N GLN A 732 26.62 -9.71 -14.46
CA GLN A 732 26.47 -11.14 -14.75
C GLN A 732 25.13 -11.45 -15.43
N ILE A 733 24.18 -10.53 -15.35
CA ILE A 733 22.84 -10.68 -15.91
C ILE A 733 22.91 -10.36 -17.41
N GLN A 734 23.01 -11.40 -18.23
CA GLN A 734 22.98 -11.30 -19.69
C GLN A 734 21.58 -11.57 -20.23
N LEU A 735 21.11 -10.72 -21.13
CA LEU A 735 19.78 -10.79 -21.73
C LEU A 735 19.87 -11.22 -23.19
N ASN A 736 18.89 -11.99 -23.66
CA ASN A 736 18.72 -12.12 -25.10
C ASN A 736 18.09 -10.82 -25.68
N PRO A 737 18.17 -10.58 -27.00
CA PRO A 737 17.62 -9.37 -27.61
C PRO A 737 16.16 -9.06 -27.25
N HIS A 738 15.30 -10.08 -27.20
CA HIS A 738 13.89 -9.91 -26.85
C HIS A 738 13.70 -9.49 -25.39
N GLN A 739 14.48 -10.05 -24.45
CA GLN A 739 14.47 -9.62 -23.05
C GLN A 739 14.97 -8.17 -22.90
N ALA A 740 15.97 -7.77 -23.68
CA ALA A 740 16.51 -6.42 -23.67
C ALA A 740 15.50 -5.40 -24.25
N GLU A 741 14.77 -5.76 -25.31
CA GLU A 741 13.66 -4.95 -25.84
C GLU A 741 12.53 -4.79 -24.81
N ASN A 742 12.10 -5.89 -24.17
CA ASN A 742 11.08 -5.83 -23.11
C ASN A 742 11.55 -4.97 -21.94
N PHE A 743 12.84 -4.99 -21.58
CA PHE A 743 13.39 -4.09 -20.57
C PHE A 743 13.21 -2.62 -20.96
N PHE A 744 13.47 -2.27 -22.23
CA PHE A 744 13.25 -0.91 -22.74
C PHE A 744 11.79 -0.51 -22.70
N HIS A 745 10.88 -1.42 -23.07
CA HIS A 745 9.44 -1.23 -22.98
C HIS A 745 9.01 -0.84 -21.55
N GLU A 746 9.38 -1.66 -20.55
CA GLU A 746 9.01 -1.40 -19.15
C GLU A 746 9.64 -0.11 -18.60
N MET A 747 10.87 0.21 -19.01
CA MET A 747 11.51 1.48 -18.66
C MET A 747 10.80 2.68 -19.28
N GLY A 748 10.15 2.53 -20.43
CA GLY A 748 9.29 3.57 -21.00
C GLY A 748 8.11 3.93 -20.10
N HIS A 749 7.45 2.94 -19.50
CA HIS A 749 6.43 3.19 -18.48
C HIS A 749 7.01 3.84 -17.23
N ALA A 750 8.17 3.36 -16.77
CA ALA A 750 8.84 3.92 -15.61
C ALA A 750 9.17 5.41 -15.82
N PHE A 751 9.70 5.78 -16.99
CA PHE A 751 9.97 7.19 -17.31
C PHE A 751 8.71 8.01 -17.40
N HIS A 752 7.60 7.48 -17.91
CA HIS A 752 6.33 8.19 -17.89
C HIS A 752 5.88 8.50 -16.46
N SER A 753 6.07 7.56 -15.52
CA SER A 753 5.79 7.76 -14.09
C SER A 753 6.75 8.75 -13.41
N ILE A 754 8.05 8.70 -13.72
CA ILE A 754 9.08 9.60 -13.16
C ILE A 754 8.94 11.03 -13.70
N LEU A 755 8.74 11.18 -15.01
CA LEU A 755 8.63 12.47 -15.68
C LEU A 755 7.25 13.12 -15.51
N GLY A 756 6.20 12.32 -15.27
CA GLY A 756 4.81 12.72 -15.07
C GLY A 756 4.55 13.53 -13.79
N LYS A 757 5.29 14.61 -13.62
CA LYS A 757 5.35 15.47 -12.45
C LYS A 757 4.20 16.48 -12.42
N THR A 758 3.00 15.99 -12.16
CA THR A 758 1.75 16.77 -12.21
C THR A 758 1.39 17.47 -10.90
N GLU A 759 0.52 18.49 -10.98
CA GLU A 759 -0.04 19.17 -9.81
C GLU A 759 -0.86 18.20 -8.93
N TYR A 760 -1.64 17.33 -9.57
CA TYR A 760 -2.52 16.36 -8.94
C TYR A 760 -2.06 14.92 -9.18
N GLN A 761 -2.11 14.10 -8.13
CA GLN A 761 -1.85 12.65 -8.16
C GLN A 761 -2.78 11.94 -9.15
N HIS A 762 -4.06 12.33 -9.19
CA HIS A 762 -5.10 11.64 -9.98
C HIS A 762 -4.82 11.60 -11.49
N VAL A 763 -3.93 12.47 -11.97
CA VAL A 763 -3.51 12.57 -13.37
C VAL A 763 -1.99 12.39 -13.54
N ALA A 764 -1.29 11.87 -12.54
CA ALA A 764 0.17 11.71 -12.57
C ALA A 764 0.62 10.52 -13.43
N GLY A 765 1.67 10.75 -14.22
CA GLY A 765 2.32 9.72 -15.04
C GLY A 765 1.34 8.87 -15.84
N THR A 766 1.35 7.56 -15.59
CA THR A 766 0.49 6.59 -16.28
C THR A 766 -1.00 6.65 -15.91
N ARG A 767 -1.45 7.55 -15.03
CA ARG A 767 -2.87 7.80 -14.74
C ARG A 767 -3.54 8.61 -15.86
N CYS A 768 -3.58 8.00 -17.03
CA CYS A 768 -4.20 8.48 -18.25
C CYS A 768 -4.89 7.30 -18.97
N PRO A 769 -5.65 7.53 -20.05
CA PRO A 769 -6.22 6.45 -20.85
C PRO A 769 -5.16 5.43 -21.29
N THR A 770 -5.53 4.15 -21.28
CA THR A 770 -4.61 3.02 -21.52
C THR A 770 -3.86 3.14 -22.85
N ASP A 771 -4.53 3.57 -23.91
CA ASP A 771 -3.93 3.79 -25.23
C ASP A 771 -2.93 4.93 -25.30
N MET A 772 -2.95 5.88 -24.35
CA MET A 772 -1.90 6.88 -24.17
C MET A 772 -0.76 6.35 -23.29
N ALA A 773 -1.10 5.59 -22.23
CA ALA A 773 -0.13 5.06 -21.27
C ALA A 773 0.90 4.10 -21.91
N GLU A 774 0.50 3.43 -22.98
CA GLU A 774 1.31 2.48 -23.77
C GLU A 774 2.21 3.16 -24.84
N ILE A 775 2.00 4.45 -25.16
CA ILE A 775 2.81 5.13 -26.20
C ILE A 775 4.29 5.23 -25.80
N PRO A 776 4.65 5.67 -24.57
CA PRO A 776 6.05 5.77 -24.17
C PRO A 776 6.81 4.43 -24.21
N SER A 777 6.18 3.33 -23.81
CA SER A 777 6.80 2.01 -23.83
C SER A 777 7.04 1.51 -25.26
N ASN A 778 6.04 1.62 -26.14
CA ASN A 778 6.18 1.30 -27.56
C ASN A 778 7.24 2.16 -28.25
N LEU A 779 7.35 3.45 -27.89
CA LEU A 779 8.38 4.32 -28.45
C LEU A 779 9.79 3.88 -28.02
N MET A 780 9.97 3.39 -26.79
CA MET A 780 11.25 2.84 -26.33
C MET A 780 11.68 1.58 -27.07
N GLU A 781 10.74 0.77 -27.58
CA GLU A 781 11.05 -0.36 -28.47
C GLU A 781 11.67 0.12 -29.80
N TYR A 782 11.19 1.23 -30.36
CA TYR A 782 11.80 1.82 -31.56
C TYR A 782 13.24 2.29 -31.31
N PHE A 783 13.51 2.90 -30.15
CA PHE A 783 14.87 3.26 -29.76
C PHE A 783 15.76 2.03 -29.56
N PHE A 784 15.24 0.95 -28.98
CA PHE A 784 15.99 -0.30 -28.86
C PHE A 784 16.36 -0.88 -30.23
N ASN A 785 15.45 -0.76 -31.20
CA ASN A 785 15.62 -1.29 -32.56
C ASN A 785 16.24 -0.28 -33.55
N ASP A 786 17.02 0.69 -33.07
CA ASP A 786 17.83 1.59 -33.91
C ASP A 786 19.32 1.21 -33.88
N ILE A 787 19.96 1.16 -35.05
CA ILE A 787 21.36 0.76 -35.19
C ILE A 787 22.29 1.69 -34.41
N ASN A 788 22.08 3.01 -34.49
CA ASN A 788 22.94 3.99 -33.83
C ASN A 788 22.79 3.96 -32.31
N VAL A 789 21.58 3.65 -31.82
CA VAL A 789 21.33 3.43 -30.39
C VAL A 789 21.99 2.14 -29.93
N LEU A 790 21.81 1.02 -30.66
CA LEU A 790 22.43 -0.27 -30.33
C LEU A 790 23.95 -0.17 -30.23
N GLN A 791 24.61 0.49 -31.18
CA GLN A 791 26.07 0.69 -31.16
C GLN A 791 26.58 1.47 -29.94
N LYS A 792 25.72 2.18 -29.21
CA LYS A 792 26.09 2.92 -27.99
C LYS A 792 25.72 2.21 -26.70
N MET A 793 25.02 1.08 -26.75
CA MET A 793 24.56 0.37 -25.56
C MET A 793 24.86 -1.12 -25.52
N ALA A 794 25.10 -1.73 -26.68
CA ALA A 794 25.38 -3.16 -26.81
C ALA A 794 26.89 -3.35 -26.99
N PHE A 795 27.57 -3.79 -25.92
CA PHE A 795 29.02 -4.01 -25.88
C PHE A 795 29.36 -5.40 -25.37
N ASP A 796 30.32 -6.07 -26.00
CA ASP A 796 30.85 -7.37 -25.56
C ASP A 796 31.70 -7.24 -24.27
N GLY A 797 32.20 -8.38 -23.78
CA GLY A 797 33.08 -8.43 -22.60
C GLY A 797 34.43 -7.73 -22.76
N ASN A 798 34.84 -7.41 -24.01
CA ASN A 798 36.06 -6.68 -24.32
C ASN A 798 35.81 -5.17 -24.52
N GLY A 799 34.54 -4.73 -24.47
CA GLY A 799 34.13 -3.34 -24.71
C GLY A 799 33.94 -2.99 -26.18
N ASN A 800 33.91 -3.96 -27.10
CA ASN A 800 33.59 -3.72 -28.51
C ASN A 800 32.08 -3.57 -28.68
N ALA A 801 31.65 -2.55 -29.43
CA ALA A 801 30.25 -2.37 -29.78
C ALA A 801 29.77 -3.46 -30.75
N ILE A 802 28.47 -3.76 -30.72
CA ILE A 802 27.82 -4.60 -31.73
C ILE A 802 28.10 -4.05 -33.15
N SER A 803 28.38 -4.95 -34.09
CA SER A 803 28.61 -4.57 -35.48
C SER A 803 27.31 -4.03 -36.13
N VAL A 804 27.45 -3.20 -37.17
CA VAL A 804 26.28 -2.69 -37.91
C VAL A 804 25.52 -3.85 -38.54
N GLU A 805 26.24 -4.85 -39.05
CA GLU A 805 25.70 -6.03 -39.69
C GLU A 805 24.90 -6.90 -38.71
N ASP A 806 25.43 -7.14 -37.51
CA ASP A 806 24.74 -7.92 -36.48
C ASP A 806 23.51 -7.19 -35.95
N ALA A 807 23.62 -5.87 -35.72
CA ALA A 807 22.50 -5.04 -35.31
C ALA A 807 21.39 -5.03 -36.38
N ALA A 808 21.75 -4.83 -37.65
CA ALA A 808 20.80 -4.86 -38.77
C ALA A 808 20.16 -6.24 -38.94
N SER A 809 20.92 -7.33 -38.79
CA SER A 809 20.41 -8.70 -38.84
C SER A 809 19.43 -8.98 -37.70
N MET A 810 19.75 -8.53 -36.48
CA MET A 810 18.87 -8.64 -35.32
C MET A 810 17.56 -7.90 -35.52
N ILE A 811 17.62 -6.65 -35.97
CA ILE A 811 16.45 -5.81 -36.27
C ILE A 811 15.61 -6.45 -37.39
N ALA A 812 16.22 -6.87 -38.50
CA ALA A 812 15.52 -7.51 -39.60
C ALA A 812 14.84 -8.83 -39.16
N SER A 813 15.50 -9.62 -38.32
CA SER A 813 14.92 -10.84 -37.73
C SER A 813 13.72 -10.53 -36.83
N ARG A 814 13.77 -9.44 -36.05
CA ARG A 814 12.68 -9.00 -35.17
C ARG A 814 11.42 -8.60 -35.95
N PHE A 815 11.60 -7.91 -37.08
CA PHE A 815 10.49 -7.47 -37.93
C PHE A 815 10.06 -8.48 -39.00
N ALA A 816 10.73 -9.64 -39.11
CA ALA A 816 10.26 -10.74 -39.94
C ALA A 816 8.92 -11.28 -39.42
N PHE A 817 7.95 -11.46 -40.34
CA PHE A 817 6.57 -11.91 -40.07
C PHE A 817 5.69 -10.93 -39.28
N THR A 818 6.00 -9.63 -39.35
CA THR A 818 5.23 -8.58 -38.66
C THR A 818 3.75 -8.57 -39.07
N SER A 819 3.40 -8.92 -40.31
CA SER A 819 2.00 -8.89 -40.75
C SER A 819 1.15 -9.97 -40.05
N ILE A 820 1.69 -11.18 -39.88
CA ILE A 820 1.04 -12.25 -39.10
C ILE A 820 0.89 -11.82 -37.65
N ASP A 821 1.94 -11.26 -37.03
CA ASP A 821 1.91 -10.81 -35.63
C ASP A 821 0.86 -9.72 -35.42
N LEU A 822 0.77 -8.73 -36.32
CA LEU A 822 -0.24 -7.67 -36.25
C LEU A 822 -1.67 -8.19 -36.43
N LEU A 823 -1.90 -9.14 -37.34
CA LEU A 823 -3.21 -9.76 -37.49
C LEU A 823 -3.60 -10.57 -36.25
N GLN A 824 -2.65 -11.26 -35.62
CA GLN A 824 -2.88 -11.99 -34.38
C GLN A 824 -3.25 -11.03 -33.23
N GLN A 825 -2.54 -9.92 -33.08
CA GLN A 825 -2.92 -8.87 -32.12
C GLN A 825 -4.30 -8.28 -32.44
N ALA A 826 -4.62 -8.06 -33.71
CA ALA A 826 -5.94 -7.57 -34.12
C ALA A 826 -7.06 -8.57 -33.82
N VAL A 827 -6.81 -9.89 -33.93
CA VAL A 827 -7.76 -10.93 -33.48
C VAL A 827 -8.02 -10.82 -31.98
N TYR A 828 -6.97 -10.65 -31.18
CA TYR A 828 -7.11 -10.50 -29.73
C TYR A 828 -7.85 -9.22 -29.35
N SER A 829 -7.53 -8.11 -30.00
CA SER A 829 -8.20 -6.83 -29.82
C SER A 829 -9.68 -6.89 -30.21
N LEU A 830 -10.00 -7.53 -31.34
CA LEU A 830 -11.38 -7.68 -31.80
C LEU A 830 -12.17 -8.60 -30.87
N PHE A 831 -11.59 -9.73 -30.47
CA PHE A 831 -12.23 -10.65 -29.54
C PHE A 831 -12.56 -9.97 -28.20
N ASP A 832 -11.59 -9.27 -27.60
CA ASP A 832 -11.80 -8.52 -26.34
C ASP A 832 -12.88 -7.44 -26.49
N LEU A 833 -12.87 -6.70 -27.60
CA LEU A 833 -13.87 -5.66 -27.85
C LEU A 833 -15.28 -6.27 -28.00
N GLU A 834 -15.40 -7.41 -28.70
CA GLU A 834 -16.68 -8.07 -29.01
C GLU A 834 -17.29 -8.80 -27.81
N ILE A 835 -16.50 -9.50 -26.99
CA ILE A 835 -17.04 -10.18 -25.79
C ILE A 835 -17.61 -9.19 -24.76
N HIS A 836 -17.10 -7.95 -24.76
CA HIS A 836 -17.59 -6.84 -23.94
C HIS A 836 -18.56 -5.91 -24.70
N GLY A 837 -18.73 -6.17 -26.00
CA GLY A 837 -19.49 -5.41 -26.97
C GLY A 837 -20.86 -6.03 -27.24
N GLU A 838 -21.25 -6.04 -28.51
CA GLU A 838 -22.58 -6.48 -28.93
C GLU A 838 -22.81 -7.99 -28.75
N ASN A 839 -21.73 -8.79 -28.70
CA ASN A 839 -21.82 -10.24 -28.52
C ASN A 839 -21.99 -10.68 -27.05
N ALA A 840 -21.87 -9.77 -26.08
CA ALA A 840 -21.96 -10.08 -24.66
C ALA A 840 -23.26 -10.81 -24.28
N GLU A 841 -24.42 -10.32 -24.75
CA GLU A 841 -25.72 -10.89 -24.40
C GLU A 841 -25.93 -12.31 -24.98
N GLY A 842 -25.36 -12.59 -26.16
CA GLY A 842 -25.34 -13.92 -26.75
C GLY A 842 -24.55 -14.93 -25.90
N ILE A 843 -23.42 -14.51 -25.35
CA ILE A 843 -22.59 -15.32 -24.44
C ILE A 843 -23.33 -15.52 -23.10
N ILE A 844 -23.89 -14.45 -22.54
CA ILE A 844 -24.60 -14.48 -21.26
C ILE A 844 -25.83 -15.40 -21.31
N SER A 845 -26.58 -15.38 -22.41
CA SER A 845 -27.73 -16.27 -22.63
C SER A 845 -27.34 -17.71 -22.99
N GLY A 846 -26.07 -17.95 -23.36
CA GLY A 846 -25.57 -19.26 -23.79
C GLY A 846 -25.95 -19.61 -25.22
N LYS A 847 -26.27 -18.62 -26.06
CA LYS A 847 -26.50 -18.81 -27.51
C LYS A 847 -25.27 -19.36 -28.22
N PHE A 848 -24.09 -18.94 -27.77
CA PHE A 848 -22.78 -19.45 -28.17
C PHE A 848 -21.80 -19.25 -27.01
N THR A 849 -20.71 -20.01 -27.01
CA THR A 849 -19.64 -19.92 -26.00
C THR A 849 -18.61 -18.85 -26.37
N THR A 850 -17.75 -18.47 -25.43
CA THR A 850 -16.61 -17.60 -25.76
C THR A 850 -15.66 -18.25 -26.77
N THR A 851 -15.56 -19.58 -26.75
CA THR A 851 -14.76 -20.37 -27.69
C THR A 851 -15.32 -20.32 -29.11
N ASP A 852 -16.65 -20.35 -29.27
CA ASP A 852 -17.29 -20.24 -30.59
C ASP A 852 -17.01 -18.88 -31.24
N LEU A 853 -17.09 -17.80 -30.45
CA LEU A 853 -16.79 -16.44 -30.94
C LEU A 853 -15.32 -16.30 -31.33
N PHE A 854 -14.39 -16.74 -30.47
CA PHE A 854 -12.96 -16.70 -30.77
C PHE A 854 -12.64 -17.48 -32.06
N THR A 855 -13.19 -18.68 -32.19
CA THR A 855 -13.04 -19.53 -33.38
C THR A 855 -13.57 -18.85 -34.64
N SER A 856 -14.72 -18.18 -34.55
CA SER A 856 -15.32 -17.45 -35.67
C SER A 856 -14.42 -16.30 -36.15
N ILE A 857 -13.92 -15.48 -35.22
CA ILE A 857 -13.01 -14.37 -35.52
C ILE A 857 -11.71 -14.89 -36.12
N TRP A 858 -11.10 -15.91 -35.50
CA TRP A 858 -9.85 -16.49 -35.99
C TRP A 858 -9.99 -17.01 -37.42
N LYS A 859 -11.04 -17.81 -37.71
CA LYS A 859 -11.27 -18.35 -39.07
C LYS A 859 -11.50 -17.26 -40.12
N ASN A 860 -12.08 -16.13 -39.73
CA ASN A 860 -12.24 -14.99 -40.63
C ASN A 860 -10.89 -14.34 -40.96
N VAL A 861 -10.01 -14.17 -39.97
CA VAL A 861 -8.71 -13.51 -40.15
C VAL A 861 -7.67 -14.44 -40.79
N PHE A 862 -7.61 -15.69 -40.35
CA PHE A 862 -6.66 -16.72 -40.79
C PHE A 862 -7.37 -17.95 -41.38
N PRO A 863 -8.02 -17.85 -42.55
CA PRO A 863 -8.75 -18.97 -43.16
C PRO A 863 -7.83 -20.15 -43.56
N GLU A 864 -6.56 -19.86 -43.86
CA GLU A 864 -5.57 -20.86 -44.29
C GLU A 864 -4.84 -21.55 -43.12
N VAL A 865 -5.02 -21.08 -41.89
CA VAL A 865 -4.39 -21.66 -40.69
C VAL A 865 -5.36 -22.62 -40.00
N GLU A 866 -4.95 -23.88 -39.85
CA GLU A 866 -5.72 -24.89 -39.14
C GLU A 866 -5.77 -24.58 -37.63
N LEU A 867 -6.98 -24.54 -37.07
CA LEU A 867 -7.21 -24.48 -35.63
C LEU A 867 -7.19 -25.87 -35.02
N ALA A 868 -6.58 -26.01 -33.84
CA ALA A 868 -6.63 -27.25 -33.09
C ALA A 868 -8.06 -27.50 -32.59
N PRO A 869 -8.55 -28.77 -32.65
CA PRO A 869 -9.87 -29.11 -32.12
C PRO A 869 -9.99 -28.73 -30.64
N ASN A 870 -11.07 -28.02 -30.27
CA ASN A 870 -11.35 -27.56 -28.91
C ASN A 870 -10.25 -26.65 -28.30
N SER A 871 -9.46 -25.98 -29.13
CA SER A 871 -8.55 -24.90 -28.73
C SER A 871 -9.33 -23.71 -28.16
N ALA A 872 -8.85 -23.16 -27.05
CA ALA A 872 -9.43 -22.05 -26.31
C ALA A 872 -8.31 -21.19 -25.72
N TYR A 873 -7.46 -20.62 -26.59
CA TYR A 873 -6.36 -19.72 -26.20
C TYR A 873 -6.83 -18.63 -25.21
N HIS A 874 -7.99 -18.03 -25.48
CA HIS A 874 -8.57 -16.94 -24.70
C HIS A 874 -8.85 -17.30 -23.23
N HIS A 875 -8.97 -18.59 -22.87
CA HIS A 875 -9.08 -19.01 -21.46
C HIS A 875 -7.81 -18.80 -20.65
N ARG A 876 -6.67 -18.56 -21.31
CA ARG A 876 -5.39 -18.21 -20.67
C ARG A 876 -4.98 -16.76 -20.94
N PHE A 877 -5.87 -15.97 -21.55
CA PHE A 877 -5.56 -14.60 -21.93
C PHE A 877 -5.87 -13.63 -20.77
N THR A 878 -4.93 -13.53 -19.84
CA THR A 878 -5.06 -12.76 -18.59
C THR A 878 -5.39 -11.29 -18.81
N HIS A 879 -4.95 -10.70 -19.93
CA HIS A 879 -5.21 -9.31 -20.30
C HIS A 879 -6.71 -8.95 -20.40
N LEU A 880 -7.59 -9.93 -20.60
CA LEU A 880 -9.05 -9.69 -20.58
C LEU A 880 -9.52 -9.09 -19.26
N VAL A 881 -8.75 -9.24 -18.17
CA VAL A 881 -9.09 -8.66 -16.86
C VAL A 881 -8.62 -7.20 -16.77
N PRO A 882 -7.32 -6.84 -16.72
CA PRO A 882 -6.91 -5.44 -16.58
C PRO A 882 -7.20 -4.56 -17.80
N TYR A 883 -7.20 -5.14 -19.02
CA TYR A 883 -7.42 -4.42 -20.28
C TYR A 883 -8.80 -4.69 -20.90
N GLY A 884 -9.77 -5.17 -20.11
CA GLY A 884 -11.09 -5.55 -20.65
C GLY A 884 -11.73 -4.46 -21.52
N ALA A 885 -12.06 -4.82 -22.76
CA ALA A 885 -12.54 -3.96 -23.84
C ALA A 885 -11.57 -2.87 -24.33
N LYS A 886 -10.28 -2.98 -24.00
CA LYS A 886 -9.23 -2.00 -24.31
C LYS A 886 -7.97 -2.64 -24.87
N TYR A 887 -7.94 -3.95 -25.17
CA TYR A 887 -6.73 -4.59 -25.67
C TYR A 887 -6.22 -4.02 -27.01
N TYR A 888 -7.10 -3.38 -27.80
CA TYR A 888 -6.72 -2.61 -28.99
C TYR A 888 -5.76 -1.44 -28.71
N SER A 889 -5.65 -1.01 -27.45
CA SER A 889 -4.75 0.06 -27.01
C SER A 889 -3.31 -0.19 -27.40
N TYR A 890 -2.84 -1.44 -27.40
CA TYR A 890 -1.50 -1.79 -27.87
C TYR A 890 -1.28 -1.43 -29.34
N LEU A 891 -2.26 -1.68 -30.21
CA LEU A 891 -2.18 -1.34 -31.63
C LEU A 891 -2.24 0.18 -31.86
N VAL A 892 -3.06 0.90 -31.10
CA VAL A 892 -3.12 2.37 -31.15
C VAL A 892 -1.82 2.99 -30.66
N ALA A 893 -1.26 2.46 -29.57
CA ALA A 893 -0.01 2.94 -29.02
C ALA A 893 1.16 2.69 -29.97
N ARG A 894 1.23 1.50 -30.59
CA ARG A 894 2.21 1.20 -31.64
C ARG A 894 2.06 2.13 -32.85
N ALA A 895 0.84 2.42 -33.28
CA ALA A 895 0.56 3.39 -34.35
C ALA A 895 1.12 4.77 -34.01
N ALA A 896 0.77 5.28 -32.82
CA ALA A 896 1.18 6.60 -32.37
C ALA A 896 2.70 6.67 -32.16
N ALA A 897 3.31 5.64 -31.56
CA ALA A 897 4.75 5.53 -31.38
C ALA A 897 5.48 5.51 -32.74
N SER A 898 4.99 4.76 -33.73
CA SER A 898 5.51 4.76 -35.10
C SER A 898 5.49 6.16 -35.71
N LEU A 899 4.36 6.87 -35.61
CA LEU A 899 4.24 8.24 -36.11
C LEU A 899 5.22 9.20 -35.41
N ILE A 900 5.34 9.12 -34.08
CA ILE A 900 6.27 9.95 -33.30
C ILE A 900 7.72 9.64 -33.69
N TRP A 901 8.09 8.36 -33.74
CA TRP A 901 9.42 7.90 -34.14
C TRP A 901 9.80 8.45 -35.51
N ASN A 902 8.96 8.20 -36.51
CA ASN A 902 9.21 8.56 -37.90
C ASN A 902 9.30 10.07 -38.11
N LEU A 903 8.56 10.86 -37.34
CA LEU A 903 8.55 12.31 -37.46
C LEU A 903 9.68 12.99 -36.67
N ARG A 904 10.08 12.44 -35.51
CA ARG A 904 10.91 13.16 -34.53
C ARG A 904 12.27 12.55 -34.28
N PHE A 905 12.44 11.25 -34.47
CA PHE A 905 13.60 10.51 -33.97
C PHE A 905 14.30 9.62 -34.99
N ARG A 906 13.62 9.22 -36.09
CA ARG A 906 14.21 8.32 -37.11
C ARG A 906 15.54 8.83 -37.68
N ASP A 907 15.61 10.11 -38.01
CA ASP A 907 16.82 10.70 -38.63
C ASP A 907 17.90 11.07 -37.61
N ASP A 908 17.49 11.40 -36.38
CA ASP A 908 18.38 11.65 -35.24
C ASP A 908 17.74 11.16 -33.92
N PRO A 909 18.03 9.92 -33.49
CA PRO A 909 17.45 9.36 -32.27
C PRO A 909 18.00 10.05 -31.00
N PHE A 910 19.06 10.84 -31.12
CA PHE A 910 19.67 11.57 -30.01
C PHE A 910 19.29 13.06 -29.99
N SER A 911 18.32 13.48 -30.81
CA SER A 911 17.85 14.86 -30.87
C SER A 911 17.37 15.34 -29.50
N SER A 912 18.10 16.31 -28.92
CA SER A 912 17.74 16.89 -27.62
C SER A 912 16.45 17.70 -27.71
N GLU A 913 16.19 18.36 -28.85
CA GLU A 913 14.95 19.13 -29.08
C GLU A 913 13.72 18.20 -29.08
N SER A 914 13.78 17.12 -29.86
CA SER A 914 12.71 16.10 -29.90
C SER A 914 12.53 15.45 -28.52
N GLY A 915 13.63 15.13 -27.85
CA GLY A 915 13.63 14.59 -26.49
C GLY A 915 12.94 15.52 -25.49
N GLN A 916 13.29 16.80 -25.44
CA GLN A 916 12.67 17.79 -24.55
C GLN A 916 11.18 18.00 -24.85
N ASN A 917 10.79 17.99 -26.13
CA ASN A 917 9.38 18.04 -26.52
C ASN A 917 8.61 16.82 -25.98
N TRP A 918 9.19 15.62 -26.12
CA TRP A 918 8.58 14.39 -25.60
C TRP A 918 8.54 14.36 -24.07
N ALA A 919 9.57 14.87 -23.39
CA ALA A 919 9.59 15.04 -21.93
C ALA A 919 8.45 15.95 -21.47
N LYS A 920 8.24 17.05 -22.19
CA LYS A 920 7.14 17.99 -21.92
C LYS A 920 5.80 17.29 -22.07
N VAL A 921 5.60 16.48 -23.11
CA VAL A 921 4.35 15.71 -23.29
C VAL A 921 4.13 14.76 -22.11
N GLN A 922 5.14 13.97 -21.73
CA GLN A 922 5.06 13.07 -20.57
C GLN A 922 4.82 13.81 -19.24
N SER A 923 5.34 15.04 -19.08
CA SER A 923 5.19 15.82 -17.86
C SER A 923 3.74 16.16 -17.50
N PHE A 924 2.85 16.12 -18.49
CA PHE A 924 1.42 16.32 -18.26
C PHE A 924 0.72 15.07 -17.72
N GLY A 925 1.27 13.87 -17.84
CA GLY A 925 0.55 12.63 -17.51
C GLY A 925 -0.85 12.62 -18.13
N GLY A 926 -1.89 12.45 -17.30
CA GLY A 926 -3.30 12.55 -17.69
C GLY A 926 -3.94 13.95 -17.62
N SER A 927 -3.16 15.00 -17.29
CA SER A 927 -3.68 16.37 -17.04
C SER A 927 -4.14 17.11 -18.29
N LEU A 928 -3.92 16.54 -19.47
CA LEU A 928 -4.50 16.99 -20.74
C LEU A 928 -5.19 15.80 -21.45
N PRO A 929 -6.16 16.05 -22.35
CA PRO A 929 -6.73 15.00 -23.19
C PRO A 929 -5.65 14.28 -24.00
N SER A 930 -5.71 12.94 -24.09
CA SER A 930 -4.70 12.13 -24.81
C SER A 930 -4.51 12.58 -26.26
N MET A 931 -5.59 12.98 -26.95
CA MET A 931 -5.49 13.49 -28.31
C MET A 931 -4.72 14.82 -28.39
N ASN A 932 -4.80 15.67 -27.37
CA ASN A 932 -4.02 16.91 -27.31
C ASN A 932 -2.54 16.60 -27.08
N LEU A 933 -2.22 15.63 -26.21
CA LEU A 933 -0.84 15.17 -25.99
C LEU A 933 -0.22 14.58 -27.26
N LEU A 934 -1.01 13.81 -28.01
CA LEU A 934 -0.61 13.26 -29.30
C LEU A 934 -0.42 14.36 -30.34
N GLN A 935 -1.31 15.35 -30.39
CA GLN A 935 -1.15 16.53 -31.24
C GLN A 935 0.09 17.34 -30.89
N MET A 936 0.41 17.52 -29.61
CA MET A 936 1.62 18.22 -29.18
C MET A 936 2.89 17.51 -29.68
N SER A 937 2.87 16.18 -29.71
CA SER A 937 3.98 15.36 -30.19
C SER A 937 4.11 15.40 -31.71
N LEU A 938 2.99 15.24 -32.43
CA LEU A 938 2.95 15.10 -33.89
C LEU A 938 2.84 16.44 -34.65
N GLY A 939 2.37 17.50 -34.01
CA GLY A 939 2.01 18.77 -34.65
C GLY A 939 0.66 18.75 -35.37
N TYR A 940 -0.04 17.62 -35.41
CA TYR A 940 -1.38 17.46 -35.99
C TYR A 940 -2.18 16.38 -35.23
N ILE A 941 -3.51 16.37 -35.42
CA ILE A 941 -4.39 15.36 -34.83
C ILE A 941 -4.50 14.19 -35.81
N PRO A 942 -4.03 12.98 -35.48
CA PRO A 942 -4.14 11.83 -36.37
C PRO A 942 -5.58 11.31 -36.42
N THR A 943 -5.98 10.79 -37.59
CA THR A 943 -7.29 10.14 -37.79
C THR A 943 -7.19 8.63 -37.54
N ASN A 944 -8.33 7.95 -37.40
CA ASN A 944 -8.38 6.47 -37.34
C ASN A 944 -7.62 5.82 -38.51
N HIS A 945 -7.81 6.33 -39.73
CA HIS A 945 -7.13 5.83 -40.91
C HIS A 945 -5.62 6.11 -40.85
N THR A 946 -5.21 7.31 -40.42
CA THR A 946 -3.79 7.65 -40.25
C THR A 946 -3.10 6.72 -39.25
N LEU A 947 -3.75 6.39 -38.14
CA LEU A 947 -3.22 5.43 -37.17
C LEU A 947 -3.17 4.01 -37.76
N ALA A 948 -4.22 3.57 -38.45
CA ALA A 948 -4.24 2.24 -39.07
C ALA A 948 -3.15 2.10 -40.15
N ASP A 949 -2.99 3.12 -41.01
CA ASP A 949 -1.97 3.18 -42.05
C ASP A 949 -0.56 3.13 -41.45
N ALA A 950 -0.31 3.88 -40.37
CA ALA A 950 0.98 3.91 -39.69
C ALA A 950 1.45 2.53 -39.21
N VAL A 951 0.54 1.72 -38.67
CA VAL A 951 0.84 0.34 -38.24
C VAL A 951 1.01 -0.58 -39.44
N CYS A 952 0.18 -0.41 -40.47
CA CYS A 952 0.25 -1.25 -41.67
C CYS A 952 1.51 -0.99 -42.50
N ASP A 953 2.02 0.24 -42.50
CA ASP A 953 3.24 0.61 -43.23
C ASP A 953 4.50 -0.04 -42.63
N GLU A 954 4.51 -0.25 -41.31
CA GLU A 954 5.54 -1.04 -40.62
C GLU A 954 5.61 -2.46 -41.21
N ALA A 955 4.44 -3.09 -41.42
CA ALA A 955 4.32 -4.42 -42.02
C ALA A 955 4.68 -4.46 -43.51
N LYS A 956 4.53 -3.34 -44.25
CA LYS A 956 4.92 -3.28 -45.66
C LYS A 956 6.43 -3.18 -45.83
N CYS A 957 7.12 -2.50 -44.91
CA CYS A 957 8.57 -2.36 -44.94
C CYS A 957 9.29 -3.68 -44.66
N SER A 958 8.70 -4.58 -43.85
CA SER A 958 9.23 -5.94 -43.64
C SER A 958 9.07 -6.87 -44.85
N CYS A 959 8.17 -6.53 -45.79
CA CYS A 959 7.87 -7.32 -46.97
C CYS A 959 8.81 -7.07 -48.17
N GLN A 960 9.79 -6.15 -48.07
CA GLN A 960 10.70 -5.88 -49.18
C GLN A 960 11.82 -6.93 -49.28
N GLY A 961 11.49 -8.05 -49.93
CA GLY A 961 12.34 -8.64 -50.95
C GLY A 961 13.68 -9.25 -50.54
N THR A 962 13.72 -10.17 -49.58
CA THR A 962 14.75 -11.22 -49.60
C THR A 962 14.24 -12.41 -50.40
N GLY A 963 14.20 -12.25 -51.72
CA GLY A 963 14.21 -13.37 -52.65
C GLY A 963 15.56 -14.08 -52.57
N VAL A 964 15.81 -14.78 -51.47
CA VAL A 964 16.86 -15.78 -51.39
C VAL A 964 16.17 -17.08 -51.77
N SER A 965 16.49 -17.60 -52.96
CA SER A 965 16.24 -19.01 -53.26
C SER A 965 16.87 -19.82 -52.14
N LEU A 966 16.02 -20.46 -51.31
CA LEU A 966 16.41 -21.39 -50.25
C LEU A 966 17.18 -22.60 -50.83
#